data_AF-A0A3D0QJD3-F1
#
_entry.id   AF-A0A3D0QJD3-F1
#
_cell.length_a   1.000
_cell.length_b   1.000
_cell.length_c   1.000
_cell.angle_alpha   90.00
_cell.angle_beta   90.00
_cell.angle_gamma   90.00
#
_symmetry.space_group_name_H-M   'P 1'
#
loop_
_entity.id
_entity.type
_entity.pdbx_description
1 polymer ?
#
loop_
_entity_poly.entity_id
_entity_poly.type
_entity_poly.pdbx_seq_one_letter_code
_entity_poly.pdbx_strand_id
1 'polypeptide(L)'
;MCFLLVSNCIGQSSQSASLKIQVGKPGVKVSPTLYGIFFEEINHAGDGGLYGELLRNRSFEESSTPVHWRMVKEGMVDAEMSVDSLYSMSEKNEKYLKLKVLLALEGHIGIANTGYWGIPVTKGSSYVCSLNAMALDGINKAVTVVLEGPDDKVLASATLSGIVAEWKKFTTTLTVGEDCPNARFVIRVMEPGMLFLDMVSLFPKQTFQNRPNGMRQDLAGMLANLKPSFVRFPGGCWVEGDNLGLAYRWKETIGDVADRRYQYNIWEYFSTNGLGFHEYLQMSEDLGAEPLFVINCGMSHNGFVPLSEMKPWVQDALDALEYANGSVDSRWGSLRARQGHAAPFNLKYMEIGNENGGPVYAERYALFHDAIKAKYPDVHLIANVWGGYPKDRPIEIIDEHYYASPRFFIDNAKRYDSYDRSGPRVYVGEYAVTQDCGNGNLRAAIGEAAFMAGMERNSDVVTMSSYAPLFAHINYKKWNPDLINFNGTGAYGTPSYYVQEMFSKNRCDLILPIDLEVEDAPPAPPPSRNGKIGVGTWNTQAEFRDLKVTKGGKVLYSSDFETGAKEWTPMGGEWKLVDGCLRQAAGGTNRRAVAGDAEWTDYTYTLKARKLGGAEGFLILFSVKGTDDFVWWNIGGWGNTRHAIEVAAEGGKSVVGGEVVGSVETGRGDDIP
;
A
#
# COMPACT_ATOMS: atom_id res chain seq x y z
N MET A 1 -42.81 25.83 0.71
CA MET A 1 -43.08 25.80 -0.74
C MET A 1 -42.49 24.50 -1.26
N CYS A 2 -43.31 23.43 -1.30
CA CYS A 2 -42.90 22.10 -1.77
C CYS A 2 -42.96 22.07 -3.29
N PHE A 3 -41.86 21.70 -3.94
CA PHE A 3 -41.89 21.23 -5.32
C PHE A 3 -41.85 19.70 -5.31
N LEU A 4 -43.03 19.09 -5.49
CA LEU A 4 -43.16 17.73 -5.96
C LEU A 4 -42.74 17.70 -7.43
N LEU A 5 -41.63 17.03 -7.72
CA LEU A 5 -41.34 16.51 -9.06
C LEU A 5 -41.91 15.10 -9.14
N VAL A 6 -43.13 15.01 -9.67
CA VAL A 6 -43.72 13.74 -10.11
C VAL A 6 -43.00 13.35 -11.40
N SER A 7 -42.00 12.49 -11.27
CA SER A 7 -41.45 11.77 -12.43
C SER A 7 -42.26 10.49 -12.57
N ASN A 8 -42.96 10.35 -13.69
CA ASN A 8 -43.67 9.13 -14.08
C ASN A 8 -42.65 8.00 -14.25
N CYS A 9 -42.46 7.20 -13.20
CA CYS A 9 -41.81 5.90 -13.30
C CYS A 9 -42.73 4.97 -14.11
N ILE A 10 -42.31 4.67 -15.34
CA ILE A 10 -42.68 3.43 -16.03
C ILE A 10 -42.41 2.30 -15.03
N GLY A 11 -43.43 1.50 -14.73
CA GLY A 11 -43.42 0.54 -13.63
C GLY A 11 -42.22 -0.40 -13.67
N GLN A 12 -41.29 -0.22 -12.74
CA GLN A 12 -40.49 -1.32 -12.24
C GLN A 12 -41.39 -2.12 -11.32
N SER A 13 -41.63 -3.38 -11.65
CA SER A 13 -42.20 -4.33 -10.70
C SER A 13 -41.31 -4.31 -9.45
N SER A 14 -41.85 -3.87 -8.32
CA SER A 14 -41.21 -4.04 -7.02
C SER A 14 -41.02 -5.54 -6.81
N GLN A 15 -39.79 -6.02 -6.98
CA GLN A 15 -39.46 -7.41 -6.69
C GLN A 15 -39.66 -7.62 -5.19
N SER A 16 -40.58 -8.50 -4.81
CA SER A 16 -40.81 -8.78 -3.40
C SER A 16 -39.69 -9.70 -2.90
N ALA A 17 -39.14 -9.40 -1.72
CA ALA A 17 -38.12 -10.21 -1.09
C ALA A 17 -38.52 -10.48 0.36
N SER A 18 -38.40 -11.73 0.79
CA SER A 18 -38.61 -12.20 2.14
C SER A 18 -37.26 -12.59 2.74
N LEU A 19 -36.86 -11.93 3.83
CA LEU A 19 -35.66 -12.23 4.60
C LEU A 19 -36.06 -12.88 5.92
N LYS A 20 -35.74 -14.16 6.10
CA LYS A 20 -35.95 -14.89 7.36
C LYS A 20 -34.64 -14.93 8.14
N ILE A 21 -34.67 -14.46 9.39
CA ILE A 21 -33.50 -14.44 10.28
C ILE A 21 -33.63 -15.59 11.30
N GLN A 22 -32.65 -16.47 11.34
CA GLN A 22 -32.66 -17.67 12.19
C GLN A 22 -32.17 -17.39 13.62
N VAL A 23 -32.96 -16.62 14.39
CA VAL A 23 -32.59 -16.16 15.75
C VAL A 23 -32.32 -17.28 16.76
N GLY A 24 -32.88 -18.48 16.54
CA GLY A 24 -32.68 -19.65 17.41
C GLY A 24 -31.48 -20.53 17.04
N LYS A 25 -30.71 -20.15 16.00
CA LYS A 25 -29.56 -20.91 15.50
C LYS A 25 -28.35 -19.97 15.38
N PRO A 26 -27.73 -19.58 16.51
CA PRO A 26 -26.57 -18.70 16.48
C PRO A 26 -25.47 -19.31 15.61
N GLY A 27 -24.93 -18.51 14.70
CA GLY A 27 -23.88 -18.91 13.77
C GLY A 27 -22.48 -18.62 14.31
N VAL A 28 -21.63 -18.09 13.44
CA VAL A 28 -20.21 -17.80 13.72
C VAL A 28 -20.07 -16.65 14.70
N LYS A 29 -19.18 -16.77 15.68
CA LYS A 29 -18.74 -15.64 16.51
C LYS A 29 -17.79 -14.76 15.68
N VAL A 30 -18.05 -13.46 15.66
CA VAL A 30 -17.20 -12.54 14.90
C VAL A 30 -15.92 -12.24 15.67
N SER A 31 -14.80 -12.33 14.96
CA SER A 31 -13.47 -12.06 15.51
C SER A 31 -13.38 -10.63 16.06
N PRO A 32 -12.87 -10.42 17.28
CA PRO A 32 -12.64 -9.09 17.85
C PRO A 32 -11.61 -8.28 17.04
N THR A 33 -10.76 -8.96 16.27
CA THR A 33 -9.71 -8.35 15.45
C THR A 33 -10.08 -8.23 13.98
N LEU A 34 -11.37 -8.39 13.62
CA LEU A 34 -11.77 -8.49 12.20
C LEU A 34 -11.42 -7.25 11.38
N TYR A 35 -11.57 -6.05 11.94
CA TYR A 35 -11.37 -4.79 11.21
C TYR A 35 -10.22 -4.00 11.82
N GLY A 36 -9.14 -3.84 11.06
CA GLY A 36 -7.97 -3.04 11.43
C GLY A 36 -7.56 -2.09 10.31
N ILE A 37 -6.37 -1.50 10.47
CA ILE A 37 -5.76 -0.63 9.45
C ILE A 37 -4.38 -1.14 9.06
N PHE A 38 -4.00 -0.85 7.82
CA PHE A 38 -2.70 -1.12 7.25
C PHE A 38 -1.95 0.21 7.07
N PHE A 39 -0.68 0.26 7.48
CA PHE A 39 0.16 1.44 7.27
C PHE A 39 1.49 1.05 6.62
N GLU A 40 1.85 1.75 5.55
CA GLU A 40 3.20 1.81 5.00
C GLU A 40 3.57 3.22 4.55
N GLU A 41 4.87 3.48 4.36
CA GLU A 41 5.37 4.77 3.84
C GLU A 41 5.20 4.86 2.33
N ILE A 42 3.96 5.03 1.86
CA ILE A 42 3.57 5.24 0.46
C ILE A 42 2.81 6.58 0.32
N ASN A 43 2.88 7.25 -0.84
CA ASN A 43 2.10 8.46 -1.11
C ASN A 43 2.28 9.60 -0.07
N HIS A 44 3.46 9.69 0.58
CA HIS A 44 3.71 10.55 1.73
C HIS A 44 2.77 10.28 2.92
N ALA A 45 2.41 9.01 3.17
CA ALA A 45 1.54 8.60 4.27
C ALA A 45 2.13 8.90 5.65
N GLY A 46 3.45 8.74 5.82
CA GLY A 46 4.18 9.10 7.04
C GLY A 46 4.78 10.49 6.90
N ASP A 47 5.94 10.60 6.27
CA ASP A 47 6.65 11.86 6.04
C ASP A 47 5.87 12.82 5.12
N GLY A 48 5.39 13.94 5.68
CA GLY A 48 4.49 14.88 5.00
C GLY A 48 3.00 14.55 5.17
N GLY A 49 2.71 13.36 5.70
CA GLY A 49 1.40 12.87 6.08
C GLY A 49 1.28 12.76 7.59
N LEU A 50 0.97 11.56 8.08
CA LEU A 50 0.62 11.29 9.46
C LEU A 50 1.67 11.79 10.46
N TYR A 51 2.96 11.79 10.10
CA TYR A 51 4.04 12.31 10.93
C TYR A 51 4.02 13.85 11.00
N GLY A 52 4.14 14.41 12.19
CA GLY A 52 3.92 15.85 12.43
C GLY A 52 4.99 16.83 11.94
N GLU A 53 6.08 16.35 11.33
CA GLU A 53 7.14 17.22 10.81
C GLU A 53 6.65 18.03 9.61
N LEU A 54 6.89 19.34 9.63
CA LEU A 54 6.44 20.25 8.58
C LEU A 54 7.54 20.54 7.54
N LEU A 55 8.81 20.27 7.86
CA LEU A 55 9.94 20.61 7.00
C LEU A 55 10.45 19.40 6.22
N ARG A 56 10.64 19.59 4.91
CA ARG A 56 11.26 18.58 4.03
C ARG A 56 12.78 18.63 4.13
N ASN A 57 13.43 17.49 3.95
CA ASN A 57 14.90 17.40 3.94
C ASN A 57 15.54 18.10 5.15
N ARG A 58 14.99 17.85 6.35
CA ARG A 58 15.35 18.56 7.58
C ARG A 58 16.79 18.36 8.04
N SER A 59 17.42 17.28 7.62
CA SER A 59 18.83 16.92 7.88
C SER A 59 19.70 16.95 6.63
N PHE A 60 19.21 17.49 5.51
CA PHE A 60 20.01 17.71 4.30
C PHE A 60 20.56 16.44 3.63
N GLU A 61 20.06 15.26 3.98
CA GLU A 61 20.57 13.96 3.52
C GLU A 61 20.21 13.61 2.07
N GLU A 62 19.20 14.25 1.49
CA GLU A 62 18.63 13.87 0.18
C GLU A 62 19.59 14.03 -1.02
N SER A 63 20.57 14.95 -0.94
CA SER A 63 21.42 15.30 -2.08
C SER A 63 22.74 15.93 -1.63
N SER A 64 23.67 16.22 -2.55
CA SER A 64 24.82 17.11 -2.34
C SER A 64 24.49 18.58 -2.57
N THR A 65 23.25 18.87 -2.92
CA THR A 65 22.67 20.21 -3.06
C THR A 65 21.54 20.40 -2.05
N PRO A 66 21.23 21.64 -1.64
CA PRO A 66 20.22 21.91 -0.61
C PRO A 66 18.80 21.77 -1.17
N VAL A 67 18.41 20.58 -1.62
CA VAL A 67 17.06 20.29 -2.13
C VAL A 67 16.00 20.61 -1.08
N HIS A 68 14.88 21.20 -1.51
CA HIS A 68 13.81 21.77 -0.67
C HIS A 68 14.16 23.03 0.14
N TRP A 69 15.43 23.46 0.12
CA TRP A 69 15.88 24.68 0.78
C TRP A 69 16.34 25.69 -0.27
N ARG A 70 15.92 26.95 -0.13
CA ARG A 70 16.30 28.02 -1.06
C ARG A 70 16.82 29.23 -0.32
N MET A 71 17.83 29.88 -0.90
CA MET A 71 18.31 31.16 -0.39
C MET A 71 17.30 32.27 -0.72
N VAL A 72 17.05 33.15 0.24
CA VAL A 72 16.30 34.39 0.11
C VAL A 72 17.28 35.54 0.36
N LYS A 73 17.27 36.56 -0.49
CA LYS A 73 18.14 37.74 -0.36
C LYS A 73 17.26 38.98 -0.34
N GLU A 74 17.33 39.74 0.75
CA GLU A 74 16.61 41.01 0.91
C GLU A 74 17.61 42.12 1.19
N GLY A 75 17.61 43.17 0.36
CA GLY A 75 18.52 44.31 0.49
C GLY A 75 19.93 44.10 -0.11
N MET A 76 20.92 44.81 0.41
CA MET A 76 22.31 44.78 -0.06
C MET A 76 23.10 43.67 0.64
N VAL A 77 22.84 42.44 0.21
CA VAL A 77 23.36 41.22 0.84
C VAL A 77 23.97 40.27 -0.20
N ASP A 78 24.97 39.49 0.22
CA ASP A 78 25.54 38.43 -0.60
C ASP A 78 25.94 37.21 0.23
N ALA A 79 25.72 36.02 -0.33
CA ALA A 79 25.96 34.75 0.35
C ALA A 79 26.06 33.58 -0.64
N GLU A 80 26.70 32.51 -0.15
CA GLU A 80 26.81 31.20 -0.77
C GLU A 80 26.10 30.15 0.12
N MET A 81 25.42 29.18 -0.50
CA MET A 81 24.75 28.08 0.21
C MET A 81 25.13 26.75 -0.42
N SER A 82 25.53 25.79 0.40
CA SER A 82 25.95 24.44 -0.03
C SER A 82 25.55 23.38 1.01
N VAL A 83 25.61 22.10 0.61
CA VAL A 83 25.60 20.97 1.53
C VAL A 83 27.03 20.45 1.66
N ASP A 84 27.45 20.12 2.87
CA ASP A 84 28.81 19.68 3.22
C ASP A 84 28.70 18.54 4.25
N SER A 85 29.79 17.81 4.49
CA SER A 85 29.85 16.68 5.42
C SER A 85 31.13 16.64 6.26
N LEU A 86 32.04 17.60 6.10
CA LEU A 86 33.35 17.59 6.77
C LEU A 86 33.27 17.74 8.29
N TYR A 87 32.30 18.50 8.79
CA TYR A 87 32.08 18.76 10.22
C TYR A 87 30.76 18.16 10.71
N SER A 88 30.45 16.93 10.32
CA SER A 88 29.19 16.29 10.70
C SER A 88 28.96 16.22 12.22
N MET A 89 27.69 16.30 12.63
CA MET A 89 27.27 16.01 14.01
C MET A 89 26.89 14.53 14.23
N SER A 90 26.67 13.75 13.17
CA SER A 90 26.30 12.33 13.22
C SER A 90 27.17 11.49 12.30
N GLU A 91 27.52 10.28 12.74
CA GLU A 91 28.24 9.29 11.91
C GLU A 91 27.30 8.58 10.91
N LYS A 92 25.99 8.76 11.04
CA LYS A 92 24.99 8.12 10.16
C LYS A 92 24.36 9.10 9.17
N ASN A 93 24.10 10.31 9.64
CA ASN A 93 23.60 11.42 8.85
C ASN A 93 24.73 12.44 8.77
N GLU A 94 25.58 12.29 7.75
CA GLU A 94 26.84 13.03 7.66
C GLU A 94 26.67 14.46 7.12
N LYS A 95 25.51 14.79 6.54
CA LYS A 95 25.32 16.02 5.78
C LYS A 95 24.73 17.13 6.63
N TYR A 96 25.16 18.35 6.34
CA TYR A 96 24.59 19.56 6.90
C TYR A 96 24.59 20.68 5.87
N LEU A 97 23.74 21.69 6.08
CA LEU A 97 23.73 22.89 5.25
C LEU A 97 24.75 23.89 5.77
N LYS A 98 25.55 24.44 4.85
CA LYS A 98 26.47 25.55 5.09
C LYS A 98 25.99 26.81 4.38
N LEU A 99 25.80 27.88 5.14
CA LEU A 99 25.54 29.22 4.64
C LEU A 99 26.74 30.11 4.95
N LYS A 100 27.36 30.66 3.91
CA LYS A 100 28.45 31.64 4.04
C LYS A 100 27.95 33.00 3.59
N VAL A 101 27.73 33.89 4.54
CA VAL A 101 27.31 35.28 4.30
C VAL A 101 28.55 36.13 4.06
N LEU A 102 28.69 36.64 2.85
CA LEU A 102 29.81 37.47 2.41
C LEU A 102 29.56 38.95 2.73
N LEU A 103 28.32 39.39 2.59
CA LEU A 103 27.90 40.77 2.79
C LEU A 103 26.51 40.82 3.42
N ALA A 104 26.36 41.66 4.45
CA ALA A 104 25.06 42.00 5.04
C ALA A 104 25.08 43.45 5.53
N LEU A 105 24.95 44.42 4.62
CA LEU A 105 24.99 45.86 4.94
C LEU A 105 23.61 46.39 5.33
N GLU A 106 22.59 46.04 4.53
CA GLU A 106 21.21 46.45 4.73
C GLU A 106 20.30 45.29 4.31
N GLY A 107 19.42 44.85 5.21
CA GLY A 107 18.53 43.70 4.99
C GLY A 107 19.04 42.40 5.61
N HIS A 108 18.74 41.26 4.99
CA HIS A 108 19.07 39.94 5.53
C HIS A 108 19.23 38.86 4.45
N ILE A 109 19.98 37.81 4.79
CA ILE A 109 19.98 36.54 4.07
C ILE A 109 19.02 35.57 4.78
N GLY A 110 18.15 34.93 4.02
CA GLY A 110 17.26 33.88 4.48
C GLY A 110 17.58 32.53 3.86
N ILE A 111 17.27 31.45 4.56
CA ILE A 111 17.18 30.09 4.00
C ILE A 111 15.77 29.59 4.25
N ALA A 112 15.03 29.34 3.18
CA ALA A 112 13.61 29.03 3.24
C ALA A 112 13.30 27.57 2.88
N ASN A 113 12.39 26.95 3.62
CA ASN A 113 11.78 25.66 3.35
C ASN A 113 10.26 25.83 3.18
N THR A 114 9.70 25.26 2.12
CA THR A 114 8.26 25.38 1.81
C THR A 114 7.43 24.23 2.40
N GLY A 115 8.05 23.34 3.16
CA GLY A 115 7.42 22.12 3.67
C GLY A 115 6.90 21.20 2.58
N TYR A 116 5.91 20.40 2.94
CA TYR A 116 5.23 19.48 2.03
C TYR A 116 4.12 20.20 1.25
N TRP A 117 4.53 20.88 0.16
CA TRP A 117 3.67 21.73 -0.70
C TRP A 117 2.94 22.87 0.04
N GLY A 118 3.61 23.44 1.05
CA GLY A 118 3.11 24.55 1.86
C GLY A 118 3.09 24.19 3.35
N ILE A 119 3.18 25.21 4.20
CA ILE A 119 3.04 25.08 5.65
C ILE A 119 1.78 25.84 6.08
N PRO A 120 0.65 25.15 6.27
CA PRO A 120 -0.56 25.80 6.77
C PRO A 120 -0.44 26.09 8.25
N VAL A 121 -0.81 27.30 8.61
CA VAL A 121 -0.80 27.78 9.98
C VAL A 121 -2.11 28.45 10.34
N THR A 122 -2.52 28.26 11.58
CA THR A 122 -3.75 28.84 12.15
C THR A 122 -3.38 29.81 13.25
N LYS A 123 -4.09 30.94 13.30
CA LYS A 123 -3.95 31.97 14.33
C LYS A 123 -4.08 31.36 15.72
N GLY A 124 -3.12 31.68 16.58
CA GLY A 124 -3.06 31.18 17.96
C GLY A 124 -2.39 29.82 18.12
N SER A 125 -2.16 29.06 17.04
CA SER A 125 -1.39 27.82 17.09
C SER A 125 0.07 28.11 17.38
N SER A 126 0.69 27.21 18.16
CA SER A 126 2.11 27.25 18.47
C SER A 126 2.85 26.10 17.80
N TYR A 127 4.08 26.37 17.36
CA TYR A 127 4.96 25.41 16.71
C TYR A 127 6.29 25.37 17.46
N VAL A 128 6.79 24.17 17.75
CA VAL A 128 8.12 23.96 18.32
C VAL A 128 9.10 23.93 17.16
N CYS A 129 10.01 24.90 17.14
CA CYS A 129 11.12 24.94 16.21
C CYS A 129 12.38 24.48 16.93
N SER A 130 13.14 23.57 16.32
CA SER A 130 14.49 23.25 16.75
C SER A 130 15.46 23.18 15.59
N LEU A 131 16.74 23.44 15.86
CA LEU A 131 17.82 23.26 14.90
C LEU A 131 19.11 22.95 15.65
N ASN A 132 19.93 22.07 15.09
CA ASN A 132 21.33 21.98 15.46
C ASN A 132 22.08 23.03 14.65
N ALA A 133 22.86 23.88 15.33
CA ALA A 133 23.62 24.93 14.69
C ALA A 133 25.02 25.07 15.28
N MET A 134 25.92 25.47 14.40
CA MET A 134 27.25 25.96 14.71
C MET A 134 27.50 27.21 13.85
N ALA A 135 28.29 28.15 14.35
CA ALA A 135 28.69 29.34 13.60
C ALA A 135 30.18 29.64 13.73
N LEU A 136 30.74 30.15 12.64
CA LEU A 136 32.12 30.63 12.54
C LEU A 136 32.11 32.05 11.97
N ASP A 137 33.19 32.81 12.23
CA ASP A 137 33.48 34.08 11.56
C ASP A 137 32.40 35.18 11.62
N GLY A 138 31.49 35.16 12.60
CA GLY A 138 30.65 36.33 12.91
C GLY A 138 29.15 36.11 13.12
N ILE A 139 28.56 34.99 12.67
CA ILE A 139 27.12 34.70 12.83
C ILE A 139 26.82 34.14 14.24
N ASN A 140 27.22 34.82 15.30
CA ASN A 140 27.05 34.31 16.69
C ASN A 140 26.05 35.11 17.54
N LYS A 141 25.58 36.28 17.08
CA LYS A 141 24.72 37.15 17.90
C LYS A 141 23.24 36.83 17.76
N ALA A 142 22.73 36.70 16.53
CA ALA A 142 21.30 36.52 16.29
C ALA A 142 21.02 35.76 14.99
N VAL A 143 20.42 34.57 15.12
CA VAL A 143 19.77 33.85 14.02
C VAL A 143 18.27 33.86 14.29
N THR A 144 17.48 34.38 13.35
CA THR A 144 16.03 34.52 13.55
C THR A 144 15.29 33.48 12.73
N VAL A 145 14.49 32.66 13.40
CA VAL A 145 13.57 31.72 12.73
C VAL A 145 12.21 32.39 12.54
N VAL A 146 11.61 32.20 11.37
CA VAL A 146 10.41 32.92 10.94
C VAL A 146 9.46 31.99 10.21
N LEU A 147 8.16 32.11 10.51
CA LEU A 147 7.10 31.65 9.63
C LEU A 147 6.62 32.84 8.81
N GLU A 148 6.73 32.73 7.49
CA GLU A 148 6.39 33.79 6.54
C GLU A 148 5.21 33.36 5.67
N GLY A 149 4.22 34.24 5.52
CA GLY A 149 3.16 34.08 4.53
C GLY A 149 3.59 34.58 3.14
N PRO A 150 2.64 34.69 2.21
CA PRO A 150 2.84 35.39 0.94
C PRO A 150 3.38 36.81 1.14
N ASP A 151 4.10 37.31 0.15
CA ASP A 151 4.74 38.64 0.16
C ASP A 151 5.66 38.88 1.37
N ASP A 152 6.31 37.80 1.84
CA ASP A 152 7.28 37.79 2.95
C ASP A 152 6.73 38.32 4.29
N LYS A 153 5.41 38.30 4.45
CA LYS A 153 4.72 38.73 5.67
C LYS A 153 5.09 37.83 6.84
N VAL A 154 5.68 38.41 7.90
CA VAL A 154 6.00 37.68 9.12
C VAL A 154 4.74 37.30 9.89
N LEU A 155 4.51 36.00 10.06
CA LEU A 155 3.38 35.44 10.81
C LEU A 155 3.76 35.08 12.26
N ALA A 156 5.00 34.65 12.46
CA ALA A 156 5.62 34.41 13.75
C ALA A 156 7.15 34.46 13.61
N SER A 157 7.87 34.87 14.64
CA SER A 157 9.34 34.82 14.66
C SER A 157 9.90 34.63 16.06
N ALA A 158 11.13 34.15 16.12
CA ALA A 158 11.93 34.10 17.34
C ALA A 158 13.42 34.21 17.01
N THR A 159 14.18 34.87 17.86
CA THR A 159 15.64 35.00 17.71
C THR A 159 16.36 34.03 18.63
N LEU A 160 17.32 33.31 18.07
CA LEU A 160 18.24 32.41 18.74
C LEU A 160 19.60 33.11 18.85
N SER A 161 20.18 33.06 20.04
CA SER A 161 21.48 33.67 20.35
C SER A 161 22.42 32.64 20.96
N GLY A 162 23.73 32.93 20.96
CA GLY A 162 24.72 32.05 21.56
C GLY A 162 25.12 30.85 20.69
N ILE A 163 24.98 30.99 19.36
CA ILE A 163 25.50 30.02 18.40
C ILE A 163 27.01 30.22 18.33
N VAL A 164 27.76 29.17 18.65
CA VAL A 164 29.23 29.21 18.78
C VAL A 164 29.87 28.22 17.80
N ALA A 165 31.21 28.13 17.82
CA ALA A 165 32.00 27.20 17.03
C ALA A 165 31.93 25.74 17.55
N GLU A 166 30.72 25.29 17.92
CA GLU A 166 30.42 23.94 18.41
C GLU A 166 28.95 23.64 18.08
N TRP A 167 28.64 22.43 17.62
CA TRP A 167 27.27 21.99 17.38
C TRP A 167 26.44 22.00 18.66
N LYS A 168 25.35 22.76 18.65
CA LYS A 168 24.38 22.81 19.74
C LYS A 168 22.96 22.76 19.22
N LYS A 169 22.09 22.10 19.97
CA LYS A 169 20.65 22.11 19.72
C LYS A 169 20.04 23.39 20.31
N PHE A 170 19.33 24.12 19.46
CA PHE A 170 18.52 25.28 19.85
C PHE A 170 17.05 24.93 19.72
N THR A 171 16.20 25.45 20.59
CA THR A 171 14.76 25.22 20.55
C THR A 171 14.01 26.48 20.96
N THR A 172 12.94 26.78 20.25
CA THR A 172 12.05 27.91 20.52
C THR A 172 10.61 27.57 20.13
N THR A 173 9.66 28.42 20.51
CA THR A 173 8.25 28.28 20.14
C THR A 173 7.82 29.50 19.32
N LEU A 174 7.22 29.23 18.16
CA LEU A 174 6.60 30.23 17.29
C LEU A 174 5.09 30.21 17.52
N THR A 175 4.49 31.35 17.88
CA THR A 175 3.02 31.47 18.00
C THR A 175 2.51 32.35 16.88
N VAL A 176 1.57 31.82 16.11
CA VAL A 176 1.13 32.41 14.84
C VAL A 176 0.08 33.50 15.09
N GLY A 177 0.29 34.68 14.52
CA GLY A 177 -0.60 35.83 14.68
C GLY A 177 -1.81 35.85 13.75
N GLU A 178 -1.77 35.12 12.63
CA GLU A 178 -2.77 35.15 11.57
C GLU A 178 -2.84 33.82 10.81
N ASP A 179 -4.03 33.45 10.33
CA ASP A 179 -4.21 32.28 9.48
C ASP A 179 -3.45 32.45 8.17
N CYS A 180 -2.74 31.41 7.75
CA CYS A 180 -2.12 31.36 6.44
C CYS A 180 -2.12 29.92 5.93
N PRO A 181 -2.82 29.63 4.81
CA PRO A 181 -2.89 28.26 4.27
C PRO A 181 -1.59 27.80 3.61
N ASN A 182 -0.65 28.72 3.36
CA ASN A 182 0.58 28.44 2.62
C ASN A 182 1.73 29.34 3.10
N ALA A 183 2.15 29.15 4.34
CA ALA A 183 3.37 29.74 4.85
C ALA A 183 4.61 28.97 4.39
N ARG A 184 5.78 29.57 4.61
CA ARG A 184 7.10 28.95 4.52
C ARG A 184 7.88 29.20 5.80
N PHE A 185 8.81 28.32 6.12
CA PHE A 185 9.75 28.50 7.23
C PHE A 185 11.04 29.14 6.71
N VAL A 186 11.56 30.15 7.40
CA VAL A 186 12.78 30.86 7.01
C VAL A 186 13.71 31.05 8.19
N ILE A 187 14.99 30.75 8.00
CA ILE A 187 16.07 31.11 8.92
C ILE A 187 16.76 32.35 8.37
N ARG A 188 16.70 33.47 9.08
CA ARG A 188 17.26 34.77 8.70
C ARG A 188 18.55 35.06 9.48
N VAL A 189 19.54 35.57 8.75
CA VAL A 189 20.84 36.02 9.25
C VAL A 189 21.10 37.44 8.77
N MET A 190 21.60 38.30 9.67
CA MET A 190 21.86 39.71 9.40
C MET A 190 23.34 40.11 9.48
N GLU A 191 24.23 39.15 9.75
CA GLU A 191 25.66 39.41 9.92
C GLU A 191 26.47 38.55 8.92
N PRO A 192 27.61 39.05 8.41
CA PRO A 192 28.56 38.21 7.69
C PRO A 192 29.14 37.09 8.56
N GLY A 193 29.58 36.00 7.93
CA GLY A 193 30.20 34.85 8.58
C GLY A 193 29.70 33.52 8.00
N MET A 194 29.88 32.44 8.74
CA MET A 194 29.41 31.11 8.36
C MET A 194 28.45 30.52 9.39
N LEU A 195 27.32 30.02 8.91
CA LEU A 195 26.32 29.29 9.69
C LEU A 195 26.20 27.87 9.14
N PHE A 196 26.24 26.91 10.03
CA PHE A 196 26.09 25.49 9.76
C PHE A 196 24.81 25.02 10.43
N LEU A 197 23.98 24.29 9.69
CA LEU A 197 22.64 23.87 10.12
C LEU A 197 22.45 22.39 9.84
N ASP A 198 21.92 21.68 10.83
CA ASP A 198 21.47 20.30 10.70
C ASP A 198 20.21 20.07 11.56
N MET A 199 19.42 19.05 11.24
CA MET A 199 18.21 18.63 11.95
C MET A 199 17.28 19.80 12.29
N VAL A 200 16.97 20.60 11.27
CA VAL A 200 16.06 21.73 11.37
C VAL A 200 14.62 21.24 11.32
N SER A 201 13.90 21.38 12.42
CA SER A 201 12.57 20.81 12.60
C SER A 201 11.55 21.88 12.99
N LEU A 202 10.33 21.73 12.46
CA LEU A 202 9.17 22.53 12.85
C LEU A 202 7.98 21.59 13.07
N PHE A 203 7.57 21.44 14.33
CA PHE A 203 6.43 20.61 14.71
C PHE A 203 5.29 21.46 15.26
N PRO A 204 4.01 21.13 14.97
CA PRO A 204 2.90 21.60 15.78
C PRO A 204 3.16 21.26 17.26
N LYS A 205 3.01 22.23 18.15
CA LYS A 205 3.13 21.98 19.60
C LYS A 205 2.05 20.99 20.08
N GLN A 206 0.91 20.99 19.41
CA GLN A 206 -0.21 20.10 19.69
C GLN A 206 -0.26 18.99 18.63
N THR A 207 0.23 17.82 18.99
CA THR A 207 0.15 16.58 18.20
C THR A 207 -0.97 15.69 18.72
N PHE A 208 -1.29 14.60 18.01
CA PHE A 208 -2.22 13.60 18.52
C PHE A 208 -1.74 13.04 19.86
N GLN A 209 -2.65 12.99 20.85
CA GLN A 209 -2.35 12.65 22.25
C GLN A 209 -1.21 13.47 22.90
N ASN A 210 -0.86 14.64 22.33
CA ASN A 210 0.28 15.48 22.75
C ASN A 210 1.62 14.73 22.80
N ARG A 211 1.82 13.72 21.95
CA ARG A 211 3.07 12.96 21.89
C ARG A 211 4.20 13.83 21.31
N PRO A 212 5.38 13.95 21.95
CA PRO A 212 6.55 14.53 21.30
C PRO A 212 6.92 13.66 20.08
N ASN A 213 7.46 14.27 19.01
CA ASN A 213 7.72 13.56 17.75
C ASN A 213 6.46 12.85 17.18
N GLY A 214 5.28 13.40 17.51
CA GLY A 214 4.00 12.72 17.31
C GLY A 214 3.36 12.94 15.96
N MET A 215 2.10 12.53 15.87
CA MET A 215 1.33 12.54 14.63
C MET A 215 0.48 13.80 14.48
N ARG A 216 0.15 14.15 13.23
CA ARG A 216 -0.85 15.17 12.90
C ARG A 216 -2.21 14.79 13.47
N GLN A 217 -2.88 15.76 14.09
CA GLN A 217 -4.15 15.54 14.78
C GLN A 217 -5.31 15.19 13.85
N ASP A 218 -5.40 15.83 12.69
CA ASP A 218 -6.47 15.62 11.72
C ASP A 218 -6.44 14.19 11.16
N LEU A 219 -5.26 13.74 10.71
CA LEU A 219 -5.08 12.40 10.15
C LEU A 219 -5.21 11.29 11.19
N ALA A 220 -4.53 11.43 12.35
CA ALA A 220 -4.65 10.46 13.43
C ALA A 220 -6.08 10.41 14.00
N GLY A 221 -6.79 11.54 14.02
CA GLY A 221 -8.21 11.62 14.39
C GLY A 221 -9.11 10.81 13.45
N MET A 222 -8.85 10.83 12.14
CA MET A 222 -9.56 9.97 11.19
C MET A 222 -9.28 8.49 11.46
N LEU A 223 -8.05 8.11 11.81
CA LEU A 223 -7.75 6.72 12.21
C LEU A 223 -8.48 6.32 13.48
N ALA A 224 -8.49 7.18 14.50
CA ALA A 224 -9.22 6.94 15.74
C ALA A 224 -10.73 6.76 15.51
N ASN A 225 -11.28 7.50 14.54
CA ASN A 225 -12.68 7.37 14.14
C ASN A 225 -12.99 6.01 13.51
N LEU A 226 -12.06 5.37 12.80
CA LEU A 226 -12.25 4.00 12.29
C LEU A 226 -12.38 2.97 13.41
N LYS A 227 -11.93 3.28 14.63
CA LYS A 227 -11.83 2.34 15.77
C LYS A 227 -11.14 1.01 15.39
N PRO A 228 -9.92 1.05 14.81
CA PRO A 228 -9.25 -0.16 14.38
C PRO A 228 -8.97 -1.07 15.57
N SER A 229 -9.14 -2.38 15.38
CA SER A 229 -8.79 -3.39 16.38
C SER A 229 -7.30 -3.75 16.37
N PHE A 230 -6.62 -3.52 15.25
CA PHE A 230 -5.18 -3.68 15.10
C PHE A 230 -4.60 -2.69 14.07
N VAL A 231 -3.28 -2.50 14.13
CA VAL A 231 -2.51 -1.74 13.15
C VAL A 231 -1.42 -2.63 12.57
N ARG A 232 -1.47 -2.93 11.26
CA ARG A 232 -0.36 -3.56 10.51
C ARG A 232 0.65 -2.48 10.10
N PHE A 233 1.91 -2.64 10.50
CA PHE A 233 3.00 -1.71 10.17
C PHE A 233 4.36 -2.41 10.15
N PRO A 234 5.41 -1.82 9.56
CA PRO A 234 5.36 -0.65 8.67
C PRO A 234 4.99 -1.05 7.24
N GLY A 235 4.51 -2.28 7.04
CA GLY A 235 3.65 -2.69 5.93
C GLY A 235 4.24 -2.65 4.53
N GLY A 236 3.70 -3.54 3.70
CA GLY A 236 3.83 -3.54 2.26
C GLY A 236 5.26 -3.59 1.74
N CYS A 237 5.39 -3.11 0.51
CA CYS A 237 6.65 -3.04 -0.22
C CYS A 237 7.72 -2.23 0.52
N TRP A 238 7.34 -1.31 1.42
CA TRP A 238 8.30 -0.56 2.25
C TRP A 238 9.17 -1.47 3.13
N VAL A 239 8.62 -2.57 3.65
CA VAL A 239 9.37 -3.54 4.45
C VAL A 239 10.49 -4.20 3.64
N GLU A 240 10.16 -4.57 2.41
CA GLU A 240 11.02 -5.30 1.48
C GLU A 240 12.10 -4.40 0.86
N GLY A 241 11.70 -3.20 0.45
CA GLY A 241 12.50 -2.31 -0.37
C GLY A 241 12.71 -2.84 -1.80
N ASP A 242 13.17 -1.96 -2.68
CA ASP A 242 13.49 -2.33 -4.06
C ASP A 242 14.64 -3.35 -4.13
N ASN A 243 15.60 -3.18 -3.23
CA ASN A 243 16.69 -4.13 -2.97
C ASN A 243 17.00 -4.14 -1.48
N LEU A 244 17.75 -5.14 -1.00
CA LEU A 244 18.08 -5.31 0.42
C LEU A 244 18.79 -4.11 1.06
N GLY A 245 19.52 -3.31 0.27
CA GLY A 245 20.14 -2.08 0.74
C GLY A 245 19.10 -1.01 1.09
N LEU A 246 17.90 -1.06 0.50
CA LEU A 246 16.78 -0.15 0.73
C LEU A 246 15.62 -0.83 1.49
N ALA A 247 15.86 -1.99 2.11
CA ALA A 247 14.89 -2.62 3.00
C ALA A 247 14.72 -1.81 4.29
N TYR A 248 13.53 -1.86 4.89
CA TYR A 248 13.28 -1.26 6.20
C TYR A 248 14.07 -2.01 7.30
N ARG A 249 14.79 -1.25 8.14
CA ARG A 249 15.55 -1.77 9.30
C ARG A 249 15.09 -1.10 10.57
N TRP A 250 14.20 -1.75 11.33
CA TRP A 250 13.53 -1.12 12.49
C TRP A 250 14.51 -0.54 13.53
N LYS A 251 15.68 -1.17 13.74
CA LYS A 251 16.73 -0.69 14.66
C LYS A 251 17.32 0.67 14.25
N GLU A 252 17.23 1.03 12.98
CA GLU A 252 17.69 2.31 12.42
C GLU A 252 16.62 3.40 12.52
N THR A 253 15.45 3.08 13.08
CA THR A 253 14.28 3.98 13.19
C THR A 253 13.91 4.32 14.63
N ILE A 254 14.74 3.93 15.60
CA ILE A 254 14.51 4.16 17.03
C ILE A 254 15.67 4.95 17.63
N GLY A 255 15.42 5.57 18.79
CA GLY A 255 16.41 6.41 19.46
C GLY A 255 16.31 7.86 19.01
N ASP A 256 17.41 8.60 19.14
CA ASP A 256 17.45 10.01 18.73
C ASP A 256 17.16 10.10 17.23
N VAL A 257 16.17 10.93 16.89
CA VAL A 257 15.74 11.20 15.53
C VAL A 257 16.89 11.73 14.67
N ALA A 258 17.84 12.46 15.27
CA ALA A 258 19.04 12.94 14.57
C ALA A 258 19.98 11.81 14.10
N ASP A 259 19.89 10.62 14.70
CA ASP A 259 20.73 9.45 14.37
C ASP A 259 19.95 8.34 13.65
N ARG A 260 18.69 8.60 13.26
CA ARG A 260 17.88 7.66 12.48
C ARG A 260 18.28 7.75 11.02
N ARG A 261 18.34 6.60 10.35
CA ARG A 261 18.77 6.55 8.96
C ARG A 261 17.81 7.32 8.07
N TYR A 262 18.33 8.25 7.28
CA TYR A 262 17.58 8.86 6.18
C TYR A 262 17.65 7.94 4.95
N GLN A 263 16.51 7.57 4.37
CA GLN A 263 16.47 6.46 3.40
C GLN A 263 15.57 6.76 2.21
N TYR A 264 16.10 6.59 1.00
CA TYR A 264 15.27 6.55 -0.20
C TYR A 264 14.42 5.27 -0.20
N ASN A 265 13.13 5.40 -0.43
CA ASN A 265 12.18 4.31 -0.40
C ASN A 265 11.74 3.87 -1.80
N ILE A 266 11.11 2.70 -1.88
CA ILE A 266 10.63 2.10 -3.13
C ILE A 266 9.55 2.94 -3.82
N TRP A 267 8.88 3.82 -3.09
CA TRP A 267 7.85 4.72 -3.58
C TRP A 267 8.41 6.05 -4.09
N GLU A 268 9.72 6.11 -4.33
CA GLU A 268 10.46 7.19 -5.00
C GLU A 268 10.50 8.54 -4.26
N TYR A 269 10.57 8.50 -2.94
CA TYR A 269 10.92 9.66 -2.11
C TYR A 269 11.78 9.19 -0.93
N PHE A 270 12.33 10.15 -0.19
CA PHE A 270 13.07 9.81 1.02
C PHE A 270 12.15 9.80 2.23
N SER A 271 12.33 8.78 3.09
CA SER A 271 11.80 8.75 4.45
C SER A 271 12.88 9.19 5.44
N THR A 272 12.45 10.00 6.41
CA THR A 272 13.25 10.46 7.54
C THR A 272 13.35 9.42 8.65
N ASN A 273 12.51 8.37 8.62
CA ASN A 273 12.29 7.44 9.74
C ASN A 273 11.95 8.14 11.07
N GLY A 274 11.44 9.36 11.01
CA GLY A 274 10.94 10.10 12.17
C GLY A 274 9.69 9.46 12.77
N LEU A 275 8.83 8.91 11.93
CA LEU A 275 7.80 7.93 12.31
C LEU A 275 8.41 6.53 12.23
N GLY A 276 9.02 6.09 13.32
CA GLY A 276 9.76 4.82 13.40
C GLY A 276 9.04 3.76 14.22
N PHE A 277 9.74 2.65 14.49
CA PHE A 277 9.17 1.50 15.21
C PHE A 277 8.55 1.85 16.56
N HIS A 278 9.16 2.76 17.32
CA HIS A 278 8.60 3.22 18.59
C HIS A 278 7.28 3.98 18.38
N GLU A 279 7.26 4.90 17.42
CA GLU A 279 6.08 5.71 17.15
C GLU A 279 4.92 4.89 16.57
N TYR A 280 5.18 3.83 15.79
CA TYR A 280 4.13 2.89 15.34
C TYR A 280 3.51 2.07 16.49
N LEU A 281 4.33 1.60 17.42
CA LEU A 281 3.85 0.92 18.63
C LEU A 281 3.02 1.89 19.49
N GLN A 282 3.50 3.13 19.66
CA GLN A 282 2.80 4.16 20.40
C GLN A 282 1.48 4.56 19.74
N MET A 283 1.45 4.62 18.40
CA MET A 283 0.23 4.85 17.63
C MET A 283 -0.81 3.76 17.87
N SER A 284 -0.38 2.49 17.90
CA SER A 284 -1.27 1.36 18.17
C SER A 284 -1.91 1.48 19.55
N GLU A 285 -1.11 1.80 20.59
CA GLU A 285 -1.60 2.07 21.95
C GLU A 285 -2.57 3.26 22.00
N ASP A 286 -2.23 4.37 21.34
CA ASP A 286 -3.03 5.60 21.33
C ASP A 286 -4.38 5.43 20.60
N LEU A 287 -4.46 4.47 19.68
CA LEU A 287 -5.69 4.08 18.96
C LEU A 287 -6.48 2.99 19.70
N GLY A 288 -5.93 2.40 20.77
CA GLY A 288 -6.52 1.25 21.46
C GLY A 288 -6.52 -0.03 20.61
N ALA A 289 -5.54 -0.16 19.72
CA ALA A 289 -5.41 -1.24 18.75
C ALA A 289 -4.22 -2.14 19.07
N GLU A 290 -4.31 -3.43 18.75
CA GLU A 290 -3.18 -4.36 18.85
C GLU A 290 -2.14 -4.05 17.76
N PRO A 291 -0.84 -3.97 18.08
CA PRO A 291 0.18 -3.82 17.06
C PRO A 291 0.42 -5.15 16.32
N LEU A 292 0.47 -5.10 14.99
CA LEU A 292 0.89 -6.19 14.10
C LEU A 292 2.13 -5.70 13.34
N PHE A 293 3.28 -6.28 13.68
CA PHE A 293 4.56 -5.87 13.09
C PHE A 293 4.96 -6.79 11.93
N VAL A 294 5.23 -6.19 10.77
CA VAL A 294 5.75 -6.88 9.58
C VAL A 294 7.28 -6.82 9.62
N ILE A 295 7.94 -7.97 9.74
CA ILE A 295 9.41 -8.06 9.72
C ILE A 295 9.89 -8.54 8.36
N ASN A 296 10.91 -7.88 7.79
CA ASN A 296 11.54 -8.35 6.56
C ASN A 296 12.20 -9.71 6.79
N CYS A 297 11.85 -10.71 5.97
CA CYS A 297 12.36 -12.07 6.09
C CYS A 297 13.68 -12.33 5.32
N GLY A 298 14.44 -11.29 4.99
CA GLY A 298 15.66 -11.38 4.16
C GLY A 298 15.37 -11.39 2.67
N MET A 299 14.28 -10.74 2.24
CA MET A 299 13.82 -10.64 0.86
C MET A 299 13.51 -9.17 0.51
N SER A 300 13.68 -8.84 -0.77
CA SER A 300 13.38 -7.55 -1.39
C SER A 300 12.84 -7.81 -2.80
N HIS A 301 12.30 -6.79 -3.47
CA HIS A 301 11.74 -6.98 -4.83
C HIS A 301 12.76 -7.55 -5.82
N ASN A 302 14.03 -7.14 -5.70
CA ASN A 302 15.10 -7.53 -6.62
C ASN A 302 16.24 -8.32 -5.97
N GLY A 303 15.97 -9.05 -4.88
CA GLY A 303 17.01 -9.89 -4.26
C GLY A 303 16.66 -10.50 -2.92
N PHE A 304 17.49 -11.41 -2.44
CA PHE A 304 17.34 -12.06 -1.14
C PHE A 304 18.70 -12.39 -0.52
N VAL A 305 18.74 -12.46 0.80
CA VAL A 305 19.94 -12.73 1.59
C VAL A 305 20.28 -14.22 1.50
N PRO A 306 21.54 -14.63 1.34
CA PRO A 306 21.93 -16.04 1.43
C PRO A 306 21.53 -16.67 2.78
N LEU A 307 21.07 -17.93 2.79
CA LEU A 307 20.61 -18.58 4.04
C LEU A 307 21.70 -18.60 5.14
N SER A 308 22.97 -18.71 4.77
CA SER A 308 24.12 -18.64 5.69
C SER A 308 24.26 -17.30 6.42
N GLU A 309 23.65 -16.24 5.89
CA GLU A 309 23.71 -14.87 6.39
C GLU A 309 22.38 -14.42 7.03
N MET A 310 21.43 -15.33 7.21
CA MET A 310 20.10 -15.00 7.76
C MET A 310 20.09 -14.73 9.27
N LYS A 311 21.16 -15.08 9.99
CA LYS A 311 21.21 -14.95 11.45
C LYS A 311 20.88 -13.54 11.97
N PRO A 312 21.44 -12.44 11.41
CA PRO A 312 21.08 -11.09 11.84
C PRO A 312 19.61 -10.72 11.59
N TRP A 313 19.00 -11.27 10.53
CA TRP A 313 17.60 -11.01 10.17
C TRP A 313 16.64 -11.68 11.15
N VAL A 314 16.91 -12.94 11.50
CA VAL A 314 16.16 -13.65 12.54
C VAL A 314 16.34 -12.98 13.91
N GLN A 315 17.57 -12.53 14.22
CA GLN A 315 17.82 -11.81 15.48
C GLN A 315 17.05 -10.48 15.55
N ASP A 316 16.88 -9.77 14.43
CA ASP A 316 16.09 -8.54 14.39
C ASP A 316 14.63 -8.76 14.80
N ALA A 317 14.02 -9.90 14.46
CA ALA A 317 12.68 -10.25 14.93
C ALA A 317 12.64 -10.46 16.46
N LEU A 318 13.59 -11.22 17.00
CA LEU A 318 13.67 -11.48 18.44
C LEU A 318 13.94 -10.21 19.26
N ASP A 319 14.76 -9.32 18.70
CA ASP A 319 15.10 -8.03 19.28
C ASP A 319 13.91 -7.06 19.22
N ALA A 320 13.09 -7.08 18.15
CA ALA A 320 11.88 -6.28 18.05
C ALA A 320 10.86 -6.69 19.13
N LEU A 321 10.69 -8.00 19.35
CA LEU A 321 9.86 -8.54 20.43
C LEU A 321 10.41 -8.19 21.81
N GLU A 322 11.74 -8.23 22.01
CA GLU A 322 12.35 -7.81 23.28
C GLU A 322 12.20 -6.29 23.51
N TYR A 323 12.29 -5.47 22.46
CA TYR A 323 12.03 -4.04 22.53
C TYR A 323 10.60 -3.77 22.96
N ALA A 324 9.62 -4.39 22.28
CA ALA A 324 8.21 -4.16 22.54
C ALA A 324 7.78 -4.71 23.92
N ASN A 325 8.28 -5.88 24.31
CA ASN A 325 7.71 -6.63 25.43
C ASN A 325 8.67 -6.89 26.60
N GLY A 326 9.97 -6.76 26.40
CA GLY A 326 10.99 -7.10 27.41
C GLY A 326 10.95 -6.20 28.64
N SER A 327 11.53 -6.70 29.74
CA SER A 327 11.72 -5.90 30.96
C SER A 327 12.64 -4.71 30.72
N VAL A 328 12.53 -3.68 31.55
CA VAL A 328 13.39 -2.49 31.47
C VAL A 328 14.87 -2.79 31.74
N ASP A 329 15.19 -3.97 32.27
CA ASP A 329 16.56 -4.44 32.50
C ASP A 329 17.17 -5.15 31.30
N SER A 330 16.36 -5.52 30.29
CA SER A 330 16.86 -6.12 29.06
C SER A 330 17.51 -5.07 28.16
N ARG A 331 18.33 -5.51 27.20
CA ARG A 331 19.01 -4.60 26.26
C ARG A 331 17.99 -3.71 25.56
N TRP A 332 16.98 -4.31 24.95
CA TRP A 332 16.01 -3.57 24.14
C TRP A 332 14.88 -2.94 24.96
N GLY A 333 14.43 -3.58 26.04
CA GLY A 333 13.45 -2.99 26.95
C GLY A 333 13.97 -1.76 27.68
N SER A 334 15.28 -1.71 28.02
CA SER A 334 15.90 -0.50 28.56
C SER A 334 15.91 0.65 27.56
N LEU A 335 16.05 0.36 26.25
CA LEU A 335 16.03 1.37 25.20
C LEU A 335 14.60 1.91 24.98
N ARG A 336 13.58 1.04 25.04
CA ARG A 336 12.17 1.44 25.06
C ARG A 336 11.87 2.39 26.22
N ALA A 337 12.31 2.02 27.42
CA ALA A 337 12.15 2.84 28.63
C ALA A 337 12.85 4.21 28.52
N ARG A 338 14.08 4.26 27.98
CA ARG A 338 14.78 5.53 27.74
C ARG A 338 14.10 6.42 26.70
N GLN A 339 13.31 5.85 25.80
CA GLN A 339 12.46 6.61 24.87
C GLN A 339 11.14 7.08 25.49
N GLY A 340 10.97 6.92 26.81
CA GLY A 340 9.83 7.45 27.55
C GLY A 340 8.70 6.45 27.76
N HIS A 341 8.86 5.19 27.34
CA HIS A 341 7.83 4.15 27.51
C HIS A 341 8.38 2.92 28.26
N ALA A 342 8.23 2.92 29.59
CA ALA A 342 8.74 1.83 30.41
C ALA A 342 7.88 0.56 30.35
N ALA A 343 6.58 0.67 30.11
CA ALA A 343 5.67 -0.46 30.06
C ALA A 343 5.83 -1.28 28.76
N PRO A 344 5.50 -2.57 28.74
CA PRO A 344 5.41 -3.33 27.49
C PRO A 344 4.32 -2.78 26.56
N PHE A 345 4.57 -2.77 25.24
CA PHE A 345 3.56 -2.48 24.21
C PHE A 345 2.65 -3.68 23.89
N ASN A 346 2.99 -4.87 24.40
CA ASN A 346 2.20 -6.09 24.21
C ASN A 346 2.08 -6.53 22.74
N LEU A 347 3.19 -6.53 22.00
CA LEU A 347 3.25 -7.00 20.61
C LEU A 347 3.02 -8.51 20.53
N LYS A 348 1.84 -8.91 20.04
CA LYS A 348 1.40 -10.31 19.91
C LYS A 348 1.38 -10.84 18.49
N TYR A 349 1.31 -9.97 17.48
CA TYR A 349 1.21 -10.37 16.08
C TYR A 349 2.46 -9.96 15.31
N MET A 350 3.05 -10.91 14.62
CA MET A 350 4.16 -10.66 13.70
C MET A 350 3.93 -11.35 12.37
N GLU A 351 3.99 -10.59 11.29
CA GLU A 351 4.01 -11.11 9.93
C GLU A 351 5.46 -11.24 9.46
N ILE A 352 5.80 -12.40 8.91
CA ILE A 352 7.16 -12.71 8.46
C ILE A 352 7.19 -12.57 6.93
N GLY A 353 7.83 -11.52 6.44
CA GLY A 353 7.81 -11.15 5.02
C GLY A 353 6.58 -10.31 4.66
N ASN A 354 6.56 -9.84 3.41
CA ASN A 354 5.41 -9.21 2.77
C ASN A 354 5.31 -9.76 1.36
N GLU A 355 4.12 -10.14 0.88
CA GLU A 355 3.92 -10.58 -0.52
C GLU A 355 4.91 -11.66 -1.01
N ASN A 356 5.43 -12.46 -0.07
CA ASN A 356 6.44 -13.48 -0.37
C ASN A 356 5.83 -14.87 -0.55
N GLY A 357 6.65 -15.78 -1.10
CA GLY A 357 6.13 -16.96 -1.75
C GLY A 357 7.13 -18.05 -2.14
N GLY A 358 6.62 -19.27 -2.30
CA GLY A 358 7.37 -20.39 -2.86
C GLY A 358 8.50 -20.93 -1.97
N PRO A 359 9.38 -21.81 -2.52
CA PRO A 359 10.39 -22.52 -1.74
C PRO A 359 11.39 -21.61 -1.01
N VAL A 360 11.81 -20.54 -1.68
CA VAL A 360 12.77 -19.54 -1.13
C VAL A 360 12.19 -18.88 0.13
N TYR A 361 10.90 -18.54 0.11
CA TYR A 361 10.21 -17.99 1.28
C TYR A 361 10.05 -19.04 2.38
N ALA A 362 9.67 -20.28 2.04
CA ALA A 362 9.47 -21.36 3.02
C ALA A 362 10.73 -21.62 3.86
N GLU A 363 11.92 -21.65 3.24
CA GLU A 363 13.19 -21.81 3.96
C GLU A 363 13.43 -20.69 4.98
N ARG A 364 13.08 -19.44 4.64
CA ARG A 364 13.23 -18.27 5.52
C ARG A 364 12.18 -18.28 6.62
N TYR A 365 10.93 -18.54 6.28
CA TYR A 365 9.84 -18.63 7.24
C TYR A 365 10.17 -19.64 8.34
N ALA A 366 10.70 -20.82 7.99
CA ALA A 366 11.11 -21.82 8.97
C ALA A 366 12.15 -21.29 9.98
N LEU A 367 13.15 -20.51 9.53
CA LEU A 367 14.17 -19.93 10.41
C LEU A 367 13.57 -18.93 11.42
N PHE A 368 12.68 -18.06 10.96
CA PHE A 368 12.00 -17.09 11.84
C PHE A 368 11.02 -17.79 12.77
N HIS A 369 10.18 -18.67 12.25
CA HIS A 369 9.20 -19.44 13.02
C HIS A 369 9.87 -20.17 14.18
N ASP A 370 10.91 -20.97 13.90
CA ASP A 370 11.55 -21.81 14.90
C ASP A 370 12.23 -20.97 16.00
N ALA A 371 12.91 -19.88 15.61
CA ALA A 371 13.56 -18.99 16.56
C ALA A 371 12.55 -18.22 17.43
N ILE A 372 11.47 -17.70 16.83
CA ILE A 372 10.46 -16.93 17.56
C ILE A 372 9.67 -17.84 18.47
N LYS A 373 9.16 -18.97 17.99
CA LYS A 373 8.37 -19.89 18.81
C LYS A 373 9.17 -20.51 19.96
N ALA A 374 10.49 -20.65 19.81
CA ALA A 374 11.35 -21.09 20.91
C ALA A 374 11.44 -20.09 22.07
N LYS A 375 11.40 -18.77 21.80
CA LYS A 375 11.57 -17.71 22.82
C LYS A 375 10.25 -17.04 23.24
N TYR A 376 9.30 -16.96 22.32
CA TYR A 376 8.02 -16.27 22.44
C TYR A 376 6.89 -17.14 21.87
N PRO A 377 6.55 -18.27 22.52
CA PRO A 377 5.59 -19.24 21.98
C PRO A 377 4.18 -18.66 21.76
N ASP A 378 3.82 -17.64 22.55
CA ASP A 378 2.49 -16.99 22.53
C ASP A 378 2.34 -15.92 21.43
N VAL A 379 3.40 -15.59 20.70
CA VAL A 379 3.32 -14.63 19.57
C VAL A 379 2.69 -15.33 18.37
N HIS A 380 1.60 -14.77 17.84
CA HIS A 380 0.94 -15.23 16.62
C HIS A 380 1.76 -14.85 15.39
N LEU A 381 2.04 -15.85 14.54
CA LEU A 381 2.80 -15.66 13.31
C LEU A 381 1.89 -15.70 12.08
N ILE A 382 2.09 -14.75 11.19
CA ILE A 382 1.36 -14.61 9.92
C ILE A 382 2.32 -14.92 8.76
N ALA A 383 1.87 -15.76 7.83
CA ALA A 383 2.63 -16.15 6.63
C ALA A 383 1.99 -15.62 5.35
N ASN A 384 2.82 -15.20 4.38
CA ASN A 384 2.35 -14.77 3.06
C ASN A 384 1.98 -15.98 2.17
N VAL A 385 1.17 -15.74 1.14
CA VAL A 385 0.57 -16.80 0.30
C VAL A 385 0.95 -16.75 -1.18
N TRP A 386 1.88 -15.89 -1.60
CA TRP A 386 2.13 -15.68 -3.03
C TRP A 386 2.73 -16.95 -3.66
N GLY A 387 2.02 -17.61 -4.58
CA GLY A 387 2.44 -18.92 -5.08
C GLY A 387 2.36 -20.05 -4.03
N GLY A 388 1.58 -19.87 -2.97
CA GLY A 388 1.35 -20.83 -1.88
C GLY A 388 2.14 -20.47 -0.61
N TYR A 389 1.60 -20.88 0.54
CA TYR A 389 2.22 -20.68 1.86
C TYR A 389 3.03 -21.91 2.32
N PRO A 390 4.02 -21.73 3.23
CA PRO A 390 4.86 -22.81 3.75
C PRO A 390 4.06 -23.94 4.41
N LYS A 391 4.54 -25.19 4.29
CA LYS A 391 3.85 -26.39 4.79
C LYS A 391 4.63 -27.19 5.83
N ASP A 392 5.90 -26.86 6.01
CA ASP A 392 6.83 -27.60 6.85
C ASP A 392 6.83 -27.13 8.32
N ARG A 393 6.09 -26.06 8.64
CA ARG A 393 5.82 -25.58 10.00
C ARG A 393 4.33 -25.31 10.20
N PRO A 394 3.83 -25.36 11.45
CA PRO A 394 2.48 -24.91 11.77
C PRO A 394 2.28 -23.46 11.33
N ILE A 395 1.16 -23.20 10.64
CA ILE A 395 0.75 -21.86 10.22
C ILE A 395 -0.55 -21.54 10.95
N GLU A 396 -0.54 -20.48 11.75
CA GLU A 396 -1.72 -20.03 12.49
C GLU A 396 -2.61 -19.16 11.60
N ILE A 397 -1.99 -18.21 10.89
CA ILE A 397 -2.66 -17.21 10.06
C ILE A 397 -1.92 -17.08 8.74
N ILE A 398 -2.66 -16.97 7.64
CA ILE A 398 -2.15 -16.63 6.31
C ILE A 398 -2.65 -15.26 5.86
N ASP A 399 -1.83 -14.51 5.13
CA ASP A 399 -2.16 -13.20 4.59
C ASP A 399 -2.52 -13.25 3.10
N GLU A 400 -3.74 -12.84 2.74
CA GLU A 400 -4.26 -12.77 1.38
C GLU A 400 -4.51 -11.33 0.92
N HIS A 401 -4.05 -10.97 -0.28
CA HIS A 401 -4.17 -9.62 -0.84
C HIS A 401 -5.07 -9.57 -2.09
N TYR A 402 -5.90 -8.53 -2.23
CA TYR A 402 -6.85 -8.38 -3.33
C TYR A 402 -6.95 -6.95 -3.86
N TYR A 403 -6.51 -6.73 -5.10
CA TYR A 403 -6.65 -5.47 -5.82
C TYR A 403 -7.37 -5.69 -7.15
N ALA A 404 -8.63 -5.26 -7.24
CA ALA A 404 -9.49 -5.65 -8.37
C ALA A 404 -10.62 -4.65 -8.66
N SER A 405 -11.53 -5.00 -9.58
CA SER A 405 -12.72 -4.19 -9.93
C SER A 405 -13.85 -4.33 -8.90
N PRO A 406 -14.83 -3.41 -8.84
CA PRO A 406 -15.98 -3.54 -7.94
C PRO A 406 -16.72 -4.86 -8.14
N ARG A 407 -16.79 -5.33 -9.40
CA ARG A 407 -17.48 -6.58 -9.76
C ARG A 407 -16.78 -7.80 -9.16
N PHE A 408 -15.46 -7.85 -9.17
CA PHE A 408 -14.70 -8.93 -8.54
C PHE A 408 -15.06 -9.09 -7.07
N PHE A 409 -15.10 -7.99 -6.31
CA PHE A 409 -15.41 -8.03 -4.88
C PHE A 409 -16.84 -8.50 -4.61
N ILE A 410 -17.81 -8.08 -5.43
CA ILE A 410 -19.20 -8.56 -5.34
C ILE A 410 -19.28 -10.06 -5.62
N ASP A 411 -18.66 -10.52 -6.71
CA ASP A 411 -18.71 -11.93 -7.11
C ASP A 411 -17.96 -12.84 -6.13
N ASN A 412 -16.99 -12.30 -5.40
CA ASN A 412 -16.24 -13.01 -4.37
C ASN A 412 -16.81 -12.82 -2.96
N ALA A 413 -18.01 -12.24 -2.78
CA ALA A 413 -18.65 -12.10 -1.48
C ALA A 413 -18.95 -13.44 -0.76
N LYS A 414 -18.86 -14.57 -1.47
CA LYS A 414 -19.00 -15.94 -0.93
C LYS A 414 -17.69 -16.74 -0.94
N ARG A 415 -16.55 -16.09 -1.22
CA ARG A 415 -15.25 -16.75 -1.39
C ARG A 415 -14.88 -17.66 -0.22
N TYR A 416 -15.08 -17.19 1.00
CA TYR A 416 -14.71 -17.92 2.22
C TYR A 416 -15.75 -18.96 2.67
N ASP A 417 -16.93 -18.99 2.05
CA ASP A 417 -18.02 -19.93 2.40
C ASP A 417 -17.58 -21.39 2.22
N SER A 418 -16.63 -21.68 1.33
CA SER A 418 -16.12 -23.04 1.05
C SER A 418 -14.72 -23.31 1.59
N TYR A 419 -14.10 -22.36 2.30
CA TYR A 419 -12.74 -22.56 2.84
C TYR A 419 -12.72 -23.69 3.88
N ASP A 420 -11.57 -24.35 4.04
CA ASP A 420 -11.39 -25.36 5.07
C ASP A 420 -11.31 -24.72 6.46
N ARG A 421 -12.25 -25.06 7.36
CA ARG A 421 -12.33 -24.51 8.72
C ARG A 421 -11.27 -25.08 9.67
N SER A 422 -10.60 -26.18 9.27
CA SER A 422 -9.48 -26.79 9.98
C SER A 422 -8.11 -26.25 9.53
N GLY A 423 -8.07 -25.48 8.44
CA GLY A 423 -6.86 -24.83 7.95
C GLY A 423 -6.44 -23.60 8.78
N PRO A 424 -5.37 -22.91 8.36
CA PRO A 424 -4.97 -21.64 8.97
C PRO A 424 -6.10 -20.62 8.89
N ARG A 425 -6.16 -19.71 9.85
CA ARG A 425 -7.03 -18.54 9.76
C ARG A 425 -6.53 -17.59 8.68
N VAL A 426 -7.41 -16.74 8.19
CA VAL A 426 -7.10 -15.77 7.15
C VAL A 426 -7.06 -14.38 7.76
N TYR A 427 -5.99 -13.67 7.41
CA TYR A 427 -5.89 -12.23 7.44
C TYR A 427 -6.01 -11.74 6.00
N VAL A 428 -6.98 -10.88 5.71
CA VAL A 428 -7.02 -10.17 4.41
C VAL A 428 -6.27 -8.86 4.57
N GLY A 429 -4.94 -8.92 4.46
CA GLY A 429 -4.06 -7.84 4.87
C GLY A 429 -4.08 -6.62 3.99
N GLU A 430 -4.41 -6.81 2.73
CA GLU A 430 -4.57 -5.73 1.77
C GLU A 430 -5.75 -6.00 0.86
N TYR A 431 -6.73 -5.10 0.85
CA TYR A 431 -7.74 -5.11 -0.18
C TYR A 431 -8.23 -3.71 -0.54
N ALA A 432 -8.45 -3.50 -1.84
CA ALA A 432 -9.12 -2.32 -2.36
C ALA A 432 -9.64 -2.57 -3.77
N VAL A 433 -10.72 -1.88 -4.13
CA VAL A 433 -11.11 -1.74 -5.53
C VAL A 433 -10.16 -0.75 -6.19
N THR A 434 -9.29 -1.23 -7.09
CA THR A 434 -8.29 -0.42 -7.80
C THR A 434 -8.61 -0.19 -9.27
N GLN A 435 -9.70 -0.78 -9.77
CA GLN A 435 -10.15 -0.65 -11.15
C GLN A 435 -11.54 0.02 -11.18
N ASP A 436 -11.83 0.82 -12.21
CA ASP A 436 -13.11 1.56 -12.36
C ASP A 436 -13.52 2.44 -11.17
N CYS A 437 -12.56 2.86 -10.35
CA CYS A 437 -12.80 3.56 -9.09
C CYS A 437 -12.50 5.06 -9.14
N GLY A 438 -11.78 5.56 -10.15
CA GLY A 438 -11.21 6.91 -10.11
C GLY A 438 -10.37 7.09 -8.84
N ASN A 439 -10.59 8.17 -8.09
CA ASN A 439 -9.93 8.40 -6.78
C ASN A 439 -10.61 7.68 -5.60
N GLY A 440 -11.52 6.73 -5.87
CA GLY A 440 -12.44 6.14 -4.90
C GLY A 440 -13.86 6.65 -5.14
N ASN A 441 -14.81 5.74 -5.35
CA ASN A 441 -16.20 6.08 -5.67
C ASN A 441 -17.18 5.16 -4.92
N LEU A 442 -18.47 5.49 -4.97
CA LEU A 442 -19.49 4.73 -4.26
C LEU A 442 -19.63 3.28 -4.77
N ARG A 443 -19.42 3.04 -6.08
CA ARG A 443 -19.49 1.70 -6.66
C ARG A 443 -18.38 0.79 -6.09
N ALA A 444 -17.16 1.32 -5.99
CA ALA A 444 -16.02 0.66 -5.35
C ALA A 444 -16.35 0.29 -3.90
N ALA A 445 -16.80 1.26 -3.11
CA ALA A 445 -17.15 1.06 -1.71
C ALA A 445 -18.28 0.01 -1.51
N ILE A 446 -19.28 -0.03 -2.40
CA ILE A 446 -20.34 -1.06 -2.35
C ILE A 446 -19.77 -2.45 -2.69
N GLY A 447 -18.85 -2.55 -3.64
CA GLY A 447 -18.19 -3.81 -3.96
C GLY A 447 -17.39 -4.34 -2.77
N GLU A 448 -16.60 -3.47 -2.14
CA GLU A 448 -15.85 -3.78 -0.92
C GLU A 448 -16.79 -4.18 0.23
N ALA A 449 -17.89 -3.45 0.44
CA ALA A 449 -18.89 -3.79 1.45
C ALA A 449 -19.48 -5.21 1.25
N ALA A 450 -19.74 -5.61 0.01
CA ALA A 450 -20.22 -6.96 -0.29
C ALA A 450 -19.19 -8.03 0.09
N PHE A 451 -17.92 -7.78 -0.22
CA PHE A 451 -16.82 -8.66 0.16
C PHE A 451 -16.61 -8.71 1.69
N MET A 452 -16.67 -7.56 2.37
CA MET A 452 -16.59 -7.44 3.82
C MET A 452 -17.70 -8.18 4.55
N ALA A 453 -18.94 -8.14 4.05
CA ALA A 453 -20.02 -8.96 4.59
C ALA A 453 -19.75 -10.46 4.43
N GLY A 454 -19.05 -10.86 3.36
CA GLY A 454 -18.52 -12.21 3.18
C GLY A 454 -17.47 -12.59 4.23
N MET A 455 -16.52 -11.70 4.50
CA MET A 455 -15.50 -11.87 5.55
C MET A 455 -16.15 -11.98 6.94
N GLU A 456 -17.10 -11.10 7.27
CA GLU A 456 -17.78 -11.10 8.58
C GLU A 456 -18.61 -12.38 8.80
N ARG A 457 -19.32 -12.83 7.76
CA ARG A 457 -20.08 -14.09 7.81
C ARG A 457 -19.19 -15.32 8.06
N ASN A 458 -17.95 -15.28 7.58
CA ASN A 458 -16.97 -16.36 7.71
C ASN A 458 -15.88 -15.99 8.72
N SER A 459 -16.22 -15.29 9.80
CA SER A 459 -15.21 -14.81 10.75
C SER A 459 -14.55 -15.91 11.61
N ASP A 460 -15.04 -17.14 11.51
CA ASP A 460 -14.39 -18.37 11.96
C ASP A 460 -13.17 -18.74 11.10
N VAL A 461 -13.12 -18.25 9.85
CA VAL A 461 -12.00 -18.38 8.92
C VAL A 461 -11.24 -17.07 8.83
N VAL A 462 -11.91 -15.97 8.46
CA VAL A 462 -11.32 -14.64 8.32
C VAL A 462 -11.34 -13.91 9.65
N THR A 463 -10.19 -13.78 10.28
CA THR A 463 -10.08 -13.25 11.64
C THR A 463 -9.58 -11.81 11.70
N MET A 464 -9.03 -11.31 10.58
CA MET A 464 -8.42 -9.99 10.45
C MET A 464 -8.60 -9.47 9.02
N SER A 465 -8.73 -8.16 8.83
CA SER A 465 -8.78 -7.52 7.52
C SER A 465 -8.39 -6.04 7.58
N SER A 466 -7.76 -5.53 6.54
CA SER A 466 -7.40 -4.10 6.42
C SER A 466 -7.40 -3.62 4.97
N TYR A 467 -7.99 -2.44 4.75
CA TYR A 467 -7.93 -1.76 3.46
C TYR A 467 -6.53 -1.19 3.22
N ALA A 468 -6.04 -1.22 1.99
CA ALA A 468 -4.76 -0.63 1.59
C ALA A 468 -4.80 0.03 0.20
N PRO A 469 -4.06 1.13 -0.05
CA PRO A 469 -3.30 1.93 0.93
C PRO A 469 -4.17 2.88 1.75
N LEU A 470 -3.66 3.30 2.90
CA LEU A 470 -4.43 4.07 3.88
C LEU A 470 -4.51 5.57 3.57
N PHE A 471 -3.40 6.17 3.14
CA PHE A 471 -3.27 7.60 2.97
C PHE A 471 -2.68 7.97 1.61
N ALA A 472 -3.17 9.08 1.04
CA ALA A 472 -2.49 9.76 -0.06
C ALA A 472 -2.46 11.28 0.10
N HIS A 473 -1.26 11.84 0.02
CA HIS A 473 -1.09 13.27 -0.17
C HIS A 473 -1.49 13.62 -1.62
N ILE A 474 -2.48 14.51 -1.83
CA ILE A 474 -3.05 14.75 -3.16
C ILE A 474 -2.04 15.31 -4.20
N ASN A 475 -0.95 15.92 -3.73
CA ASN A 475 0.12 16.44 -4.60
C ASN A 475 1.20 15.40 -4.96
N TYR A 476 1.13 14.18 -4.42
CA TYR A 476 2.06 13.10 -4.75
C TYR A 476 1.42 11.74 -4.53
N LYS A 477 1.16 11.05 -5.64
CA LYS A 477 0.42 9.80 -5.64
C LYS A 477 1.11 8.78 -6.55
N LYS A 478 1.65 7.74 -5.93
CA LYS A 478 2.26 6.56 -6.56
C LYS A 478 1.30 5.40 -6.71
N TRP A 479 0.35 5.29 -5.78
CA TRP A 479 -0.72 4.31 -5.83
C TRP A 479 -2.07 4.97 -5.64
N ASN A 480 -3.11 4.41 -6.25
CA ASN A 480 -4.48 4.89 -6.18
C ASN A 480 -5.46 3.71 -6.35
N PRO A 481 -6.63 3.72 -5.68
CA PRO A 481 -7.13 4.71 -4.71
C PRO A 481 -6.63 4.47 -3.29
N ASP A 482 -7.01 5.36 -2.37
CA ASP A 482 -6.57 5.34 -0.96
C ASP A 482 -7.73 5.68 -0.06
N LEU A 483 -7.70 5.18 1.18
CA LEU A 483 -8.81 5.34 2.11
C LEU A 483 -9.01 6.82 2.49
N ILE A 484 -7.92 7.54 2.75
CA ILE A 484 -7.91 8.93 3.19
C ILE A 484 -7.03 9.76 2.26
N ASN A 485 -7.60 10.81 1.67
CA ASN A 485 -6.86 11.77 0.86
C ASN A 485 -6.67 13.07 1.64
N PHE A 486 -5.50 13.68 1.54
CA PHE A 486 -5.19 14.87 2.34
C PHE A 486 -4.19 15.81 1.66
N ASN A 487 -4.08 17.01 2.22
CA ASN A 487 -3.01 17.96 1.95
C ASN A 487 -2.61 18.65 3.27
N GLY A 488 -1.89 19.77 3.19
CA GLY A 488 -1.57 20.54 4.39
C GLY A 488 -2.80 21.09 5.13
N THR A 489 -3.84 21.54 4.41
CA THR A 489 -4.97 22.30 5.01
C THR A 489 -6.14 21.43 5.46
N GLY A 490 -6.24 20.18 5.01
CA GLY A 490 -7.28 19.27 5.43
C GLY A 490 -7.19 17.87 4.82
N ALA A 491 -8.15 17.04 5.19
CA ALA A 491 -8.27 15.64 4.78
C ALA A 491 -9.73 15.24 4.57
N TYR A 492 -9.96 14.20 3.77
CA TYR A 492 -11.27 13.58 3.60
C TYR A 492 -11.15 12.07 3.37
N GLY A 493 -12.15 11.33 3.84
CA GLY A 493 -12.30 9.90 3.56
C GLY A 493 -13.03 9.68 2.25
N THR A 494 -12.61 8.68 1.46
CA THR A 494 -13.37 8.21 0.30
C THR A 494 -14.67 7.50 0.73
N PRO A 495 -15.61 7.18 -0.17
CA PRO A 495 -16.74 6.33 0.20
C PRO A 495 -16.34 5.02 0.90
N SER A 496 -15.19 4.45 0.52
CA SER A 496 -14.59 3.27 1.16
C SER A 496 -14.22 3.51 2.63
N TYR A 497 -13.72 4.71 3.00
CA TYR A 497 -13.46 5.07 4.41
C TYR A 497 -14.71 4.91 5.26
N TYR A 498 -15.85 5.42 4.78
CA TYR A 498 -17.11 5.35 5.52
C TYR A 498 -17.65 3.91 5.58
N VAL A 499 -17.40 3.09 4.55
CA VAL A 499 -17.71 1.65 4.64
C VAL A 499 -16.87 0.98 5.72
N GLN A 500 -15.54 1.18 5.74
CA GLN A 500 -14.67 0.66 6.80
C GLN A 500 -15.13 1.11 8.19
N GLU A 501 -15.46 2.40 8.33
CA GLU A 501 -15.95 2.98 9.58
C GLU A 501 -17.26 2.33 10.04
N MET A 502 -18.23 2.14 9.12
CA MET A 502 -19.52 1.52 9.44
C MET A 502 -19.35 0.06 9.88
N PHE A 503 -18.57 -0.75 9.17
CA PHE A 503 -18.35 -2.14 9.56
C PHE A 503 -17.60 -2.25 10.89
N SER A 504 -16.54 -1.46 11.08
CA SER A 504 -15.76 -1.49 12.32
C SER A 504 -16.58 -1.06 13.54
N LYS A 505 -17.31 0.06 13.46
CA LYS A 505 -18.12 0.58 14.58
C LYS A 505 -19.34 -0.27 14.90
N ASN A 506 -19.84 -1.03 13.94
CA ASN A 506 -21.04 -1.85 14.07
C ASN A 506 -20.74 -3.35 13.97
N ARG A 507 -19.49 -3.75 14.26
CA ARG A 507 -19.06 -5.15 14.28
C ARG A 507 -19.95 -5.92 15.25
N CYS A 508 -20.68 -6.89 14.73
CA CYS A 508 -21.55 -7.71 15.55
C CYS A 508 -20.72 -8.71 16.39
N ASP A 509 -21.30 -9.27 17.45
CA ASP A 509 -20.64 -10.32 18.24
C ASP A 509 -20.80 -11.71 17.61
N LEU A 510 -21.90 -11.90 16.89
CA LEU A 510 -22.36 -13.19 16.39
C LEU A 510 -23.17 -12.99 15.10
N ILE A 511 -22.91 -13.86 14.12
CA ILE A 511 -23.67 -13.97 12.88
C ILE A 511 -24.93 -14.79 13.10
N LEU A 512 -26.07 -14.29 12.61
CA LEU A 512 -27.31 -15.06 12.53
C LEU A 512 -27.51 -15.51 11.07
N PRO A 513 -27.75 -16.81 10.81
CA PRO A 513 -28.07 -17.28 9.47
C PRO A 513 -29.32 -16.58 8.93
N ILE A 514 -29.28 -16.26 7.63
CA ILE A 514 -30.40 -15.66 6.92
C ILE A 514 -30.82 -16.55 5.76
N ASP A 515 -32.13 -16.68 5.54
CA ASP A 515 -32.70 -17.22 4.31
C ASP A 515 -33.34 -16.05 3.56
N LEU A 516 -32.75 -15.69 2.42
CA LEU A 516 -33.30 -14.66 1.52
C LEU A 516 -34.05 -15.35 0.38
N GLU A 517 -35.36 -15.22 0.38
CA GLU A 517 -36.24 -15.61 -0.71
C GLU A 517 -36.58 -14.36 -1.51
N VAL A 518 -36.11 -14.28 -2.75
CA VAL A 518 -36.53 -13.21 -3.67
C VAL A 518 -37.58 -13.82 -4.59
N GLU A 519 -38.78 -13.22 -4.68
CA GLU A 519 -39.74 -13.67 -5.69
C GLU A 519 -39.11 -13.48 -7.07
N ASP A 520 -38.98 -14.59 -7.79
CA ASP A 520 -38.35 -14.63 -9.11
C ASP A 520 -39.08 -13.66 -10.04
N ALA A 521 -38.39 -12.60 -10.47
CA ALA A 521 -38.66 -12.08 -11.79
C ALA A 521 -38.41 -13.24 -12.77
N PRO A 522 -39.22 -13.42 -13.83
CA PRO A 522 -38.95 -14.44 -14.83
C PRO A 522 -37.47 -14.34 -15.21
N PRO A 523 -36.73 -15.47 -15.27
CA PRO A 523 -35.30 -15.44 -15.48
C PRO A 523 -35.06 -14.55 -16.67
N ALA A 524 -34.31 -13.47 -16.47
CA ALA A 524 -33.78 -12.73 -17.60
C ALA A 524 -33.14 -13.80 -18.51
N PRO A 525 -33.48 -13.85 -19.81
CA PRO A 525 -32.82 -14.78 -20.71
C PRO A 525 -31.31 -14.64 -20.46
N PRO A 526 -30.57 -15.76 -20.33
CA PRO A 526 -29.14 -15.69 -20.04
C PRO A 526 -28.55 -14.68 -21.01
N PRO A 527 -27.79 -13.67 -20.53
CA PRO A 527 -27.31 -12.61 -21.41
C PRO A 527 -26.58 -13.30 -22.56
N SER A 528 -27.11 -13.15 -23.78
CA SER A 528 -26.50 -13.77 -24.96
C SER A 528 -25.14 -13.12 -25.13
N ARG A 529 -24.08 -13.80 -24.71
CA ARG A 529 -22.72 -13.33 -24.89
C ARG A 529 -22.33 -13.56 -26.35
N ASN A 530 -22.60 -12.56 -27.18
CA ASN A 530 -22.04 -12.48 -28.51
C ASN A 530 -20.54 -12.15 -28.45
N GLY A 531 -19.78 -12.56 -29.46
CA GLY A 531 -18.42 -12.10 -29.62
C GLY A 531 -17.54 -13.01 -30.46
N LYS A 532 -16.40 -12.45 -30.86
CA LYS A 532 -15.36 -13.10 -31.65
C LYS A 532 -14.75 -14.29 -30.90
N ILE A 533 -13.98 -15.09 -31.61
CA ILE A 533 -13.13 -16.14 -31.04
C ILE A 533 -11.68 -15.66 -30.95
N GLY A 534 -10.86 -16.39 -30.21
CA GLY A 534 -9.43 -16.20 -30.26
C GLY A 534 -8.63 -17.33 -29.64
N VAL A 535 -7.32 -17.17 -29.67
CA VAL A 535 -6.34 -18.03 -29.01
C VAL A 535 -5.28 -17.16 -28.32
N GLY A 536 -4.60 -17.70 -27.32
CA GLY A 536 -3.57 -16.95 -26.62
C GLY A 536 -2.66 -17.81 -25.77
N THR A 537 -1.63 -17.17 -25.23
CA THR A 537 -0.69 -17.76 -24.28
C THR A 537 -0.40 -16.79 -23.12
N TRP A 538 0.01 -17.37 -22.00
CA TRP A 538 0.47 -16.65 -20.82
C TRP A 538 1.79 -17.27 -20.36
N ASN A 539 2.92 -16.58 -20.47
CA ASN A 539 4.25 -17.13 -20.17
C ASN A 539 4.55 -18.48 -20.86
N THR A 540 3.96 -18.70 -22.03
CA THR A 540 4.02 -19.94 -22.82
C THR A 540 4.09 -19.66 -24.31
N GLN A 541 4.70 -20.58 -25.05
CA GLN A 541 4.63 -20.64 -26.51
C GLN A 541 3.72 -21.79 -26.92
N ALA A 542 2.85 -21.57 -27.92
CA ALA A 542 1.90 -22.57 -28.38
C ALA A 542 1.57 -22.41 -29.87
N GLU A 543 1.03 -23.47 -30.44
CA GLU A 543 0.50 -23.50 -31.79
C GLU A 543 -0.96 -23.91 -31.81
N PHE A 544 -1.71 -23.35 -32.75
CA PHE A 544 -3.12 -23.62 -32.93
C PHE A 544 -3.39 -23.96 -34.40
N ARG A 545 -4.23 -24.98 -34.63
CA ARG A 545 -4.62 -25.42 -35.98
C ARG A 545 -6.02 -26.03 -35.98
N ASP A 546 -6.55 -26.25 -37.18
CA ASP A 546 -7.85 -26.87 -37.41
C ASP A 546 -9.00 -26.14 -36.66
N LEU A 547 -8.92 -24.81 -36.53
CA LEU A 547 -9.93 -24.00 -35.85
C LEU A 547 -11.22 -24.00 -36.68
N LYS A 548 -12.35 -24.30 -36.04
CA LYS A 548 -13.65 -24.35 -36.69
C LYS A 548 -14.73 -23.78 -35.79
N VAL A 549 -15.56 -22.90 -36.34
CA VAL A 549 -16.72 -22.32 -35.67
C VAL A 549 -17.97 -22.70 -36.42
N THR A 550 -18.97 -23.23 -35.72
CA THR A 550 -20.27 -23.61 -36.31
C THR A 550 -21.44 -23.08 -35.48
N LYS A 551 -22.58 -22.78 -36.11
CA LYS A 551 -23.84 -22.44 -35.44
C LYS A 551 -24.97 -23.22 -36.10
N GLY A 552 -25.70 -24.02 -35.32
CA GLY A 552 -26.81 -24.83 -35.83
C GLY A 552 -26.42 -25.73 -37.02
N GLY A 553 -25.19 -26.28 -37.01
CA GLY A 553 -24.65 -27.12 -38.09
C GLY A 553 -24.06 -26.36 -39.29
N LYS A 554 -24.23 -25.03 -39.38
CA LYS A 554 -23.59 -24.20 -40.40
C LYS A 554 -22.18 -23.81 -39.98
N VAL A 555 -21.20 -23.99 -40.85
CA VAL A 555 -19.83 -23.49 -40.63
C VAL A 555 -19.83 -21.97 -40.78
N LEU A 556 -19.47 -21.28 -39.69
CA LEU A 556 -19.28 -19.82 -39.66
C LEU A 556 -17.83 -19.45 -40.02
N TYR A 557 -16.87 -20.26 -39.59
CA TYR A 557 -15.45 -20.06 -39.85
C TYR A 557 -14.69 -21.38 -39.83
N SER A 558 -13.64 -21.47 -40.64
CA SER A 558 -12.65 -22.55 -40.63
C SER A 558 -11.29 -21.93 -40.95
N SER A 559 -10.27 -22.19 -40.14
CA SER A 559 -8.92 -21.67 -40.40
C SER A 559 -8.29 -22.34 -41.61
N ASP A 560 -7.65 -21.54 -42.47
CA ASP A 560 -6.77 -22.00 -43.55
C ASP A 560 -5.38 -21.36 -43.40
N PHE A 561 -4.65 -21.84 -42.39
CA PHE A 561 -3.32 -21.36 -42.04
C PHE A 561 -2.20 -21.76 -43.03
N GLU A 562 -2.55 -22.45 -44.12
CA GLU A 562 -1.65 -22.71 -45.24
C GLU A 562 -1.58 -21.50 -46.19
N THR A 563 -2.71 -20.81 -46.39
CA THR A 563 -2.80 -19.71 -47.37
C THR A 563 -2.81 -18.32 -46.74
N GLY A 564 -3.10 -18.22 -45.43
CA GLY A 564 -2.97 -16.98 -44.66
C GLY A 564 -3.75 -16.94 -43.35
N ALA A 565 -3.61 -15.84 -42.62
CA ALA A 565 -4.37 -15.56 -41.39
C ALA A 565 -4.69 -14.06 -41.26
N LYS A 566 -5.07 -13.43 -42.38
CA LYS A 566 -5.30 -11.97 -42.45
C LYS A 566 -6.50 -11.51 -41.62
N GLU A 567 -7.43 -12.42 -41.35
CA GLU A 567 -8.59 -12.24 -40.50
C GLU A 567 -8.27 -12.29 -39.00
N TRP A 568 -7.06 -12.72 -38.64
CA TRP A 568 -6.58 -12.73 -37.26
C TRP A 568 -5.92 -11.40 -36.94
N THR A 569 -6.40 -10.77 -35.86
CA THR A 569 -5.84 -9.55 -35.31
C THR A 569 -5.02 -9.89 -34.06
N PRO A 570 -3.69 -9.73 -34.10
CA PRO A 570 -2.85 -9.86 -32.91
C PRO A 570 -3.18 -8.80 -31.86
N MET A 571 -3.25 -9.22 -30.61
CA MET A 571 -3.40 -8.38 -29.42
C MET A 571 -2.22 -8.67 -28.50
N GLY A 572 -1.03 -8.28 -28.99
CA GLY A 572 0.27 -8.58 -28.36
C GLY A 572 0.84 -9.96 -28.73
N GLY A 573 2.15 -10.11 -28.58
CA GLY A 573 2.89 -11.35 -28.85
C GLY A 573 3.47 -11.40 -30.26
N GLU A 574 4.18 -12.49 -30.55
CA GLU A 574 4.78 -12.75 -31.87
C GLU A 574 4.04 -13.91 -32.54
N TRP A 575 3.15 -13.56 -33.46
CA TRP A 575 2.28 -14.50 -34.16
C TRP A 575 2.76 -14.71 -35.59
N LYS A 576 2.95 -15.97 -35.98
CA LYS A 576 3.41 -16.35 -37.32
C LYS A 576 2.78 -17.66 -37.77
N LEU A 577 2.66 -17.83 -39.08
CA LEU A 577 2.25 -19.09 -39.67
C LEU A 577 3.46 -20.00 -39.83
N VAL A 578 3.37 -21.22 -39.31
CA VAL A 578 4.41 -22.25 -39.44
C VAL A 578 3.72 -23.60 -39.61
N ASP A 579 4.04 -24.32 -40.69
CA ASP A 579 3.55 -25.68 -40.96
C ASP A 579 2.03 -25.85 -40.76
N GLY A 580 1.22 -24.96 -41.36
CA GLY A 580 -0.24 -24.97 -41.26
C GLY A 580 -0.80 -24.61 -39.87
N CYS A 581 0.02 -24.03 -38.99
CA CYS A 581 -0.37 -23.63 -37.64
C CYS A 581 -0.18 -22.12 -37.43
N LEU A 582 -1.08 -21.51 -36.65
CA LEU A 582 -0.86 -20.19 -36.08
C LEU A 582 -0.02 -20.36 -34.81
N ARG A 583 1.26 -19.99 -34.90
CA ARG A 583 2.26 -20.13 -33.84
C ARG A 583 2.45 -18.80 -33.10
N GLN A 584 2.32 -18.86 -31.79
CA GLN A 584 2.83 -17.86 -30.88
C GLN A 584 4.26 -18.25 -30.47
N ALA A 585 5.24 -17.35 -30.63
CA ALA A 585 6.64 -17.62 -30.26
C ALA A 585 7.21 -16.79 -29.09
N ALA A 586 6.55 -15.70 -28.69
CA ALA A 586 7.08 -14.79 -27.66
C ALA A 586 6.81 -15.31 -26.24
N GLY A 587 7.76 -15.10 -25.33
CA GLY A 587 7.49 -15.18 -23.90
C GLY A 587 6.61 -14.02 -23.39
N GLY A 588 6.20 -14.12 -22.12
CA GLY A 588 5.42 -13.08 -21.43
C GLY A 588 3.92 -13.31 -21.42
N THR A 589 3.20 -12.41 -20.77
CA THR A 589 1.79 -12.54 -20.41
C THR A 589 0.85 -11.91 -21.46
N ASN A 590 -0.43 -12.30 -21.45
CA ASN A 590 -1.50 -11.71 -22.27
C ASN A 590 -1.18 -11.65 -23.79
N ARG A 591 -0.57 -12.68 -24.36
CA ARG A 591 -0.30 -12.75 -25.80
C ARG A 591 -1.51 -13.38 -26.47
N ARG A 592 -2.27 -12.64 -27.28
CA ARG A 592 -3.53 -13.10 -27.86
C ARG A 592 -3.62 -12.80 -29.34
N ALA A 593 -4.43 -13.56 -30.06
CA ALA A 593 -4.89 -13.23 -31.39
C ALA A 593 -6.38 -13.58 -31.49
N VAL A 594 -7.16 -12.75 -32.18
CA VAL A 594 -8.62 -12.87 -32.26
C VAL A 594 -9.09 -12.82 -33.71
N ALA A 595 -10.17 -13.52 -34.03
CA ALA A 595 -10.76 -13.56 -35.36
C ALA A 595 -12.28 -13.75 -35.29
N GLY A 596 -12.95 -13.47 -36.41
CA GLY A 596 -14.40 -13.63 -36.54
C GLY A 596 -15.20 -12.38 -36.23
N ASP A 597 -16.50 -12.58 -36.01
CA ASP A 597 -17.51 -11.52 -35.90
C ASP A 597 -17.94 -11.31 -34.44
N ALA A 598 -18.08 -10.05 -34.02
CA ALA A 598 -18.54 -9.69 -32.69
C ALA A 598 -20.03 -10.05 -32.47
N GLU A 599 -20.79 -10.26 -33.54
CA GLU A 599 -22.21 -10.62 -33.48
C GLU A 599 -22.47 -12.13 -33.38
N TRP A 600 -21.42 -12.96 -33.44
CA TRP A 600 -21.59 -14.41 -33.29
C TRP A 600 -22.11 -14.79 -31.90
N THR A 601 -23.17 -15.59 -31.89
CA THR A 601 -23.87 -16.11 -30.71
C THR A 601 -24.11 -17.60 -30.87
N ASP A 602 -24.25 -18.36 -29.78
CA ASP A 602 -24.66 -19.78 -29.80
C ASP A 602 -23.83 -20.66 -30.75
N TYR A 603 -22.51 -20.45 -30.79
CA TYR A 603 -21.61 -21.19 -31.66
C TYR A 603 -20.84 -22.29 -30.93
N THR A 604 -20.49 -23.34 -31.66
CA THR A 604 -19.51 -24.35 -31.27
C THR A 604 -18.15 -23.95 -31.84
N TYR A 605 -17.12 -23.87 -31.00
CA TYR A 605 -15.76 -23.52 -31.39
C TYR A 605 -14.81 -24.67 -31.01
N THR A 606 -14.23 -25.31 -32.03
CA THR A 606 -13.31 -26.45 -31.86
C THR A 606 -11.95 -26.12 -32.46
N LEU A 607 -10.87 -26.64 -31.89
CA LEU A 607 -9.53 -26.48 -32.45
C LEU A 607 -8.56 -27.56 -31.93
N LYS A 608 -7.34 -27.56 -32.47
CA LYS A 608 -6.22 -28.28 -31.87
C LYS A 608 -5.17 -27.29 -31.40
N ALA A 609 -4.58 -27.58 -30.24
CA ALA A 609 -3.53 -26.76 -29.66
C ALA A 609 -2.33 -27.63 -29.28
N ARG A 610 -1.13 -27.05 -29.32
CA ARG A 610 0.10 -27.72 -28.87
C ARG A 610 0.97 -26.74 -28.12
N LYS A 611 1.34 -27.09 -26.88
CA LYS A 611 2.34 -26.35 -26.11
C LYS A 611 3.74 -26.61 -26.68
N LEU A 612 4.50 -25.55 -26.92
CA LEU A 612 5.88 -25.62 -27.40
C LEU A 612 6.91 -25.41 -26.28
N GLY A 613 6.56 -24.67 -25.23
CA GLY A 613 7.46 -24.35 -24.12
C GLY A 613 6.83 -23.36 -23.14
N GLY A 614 7.52 -23.05 -22.05
CA GLY A 614 7.08 -22.08 -21.04
C GLY A 614 6.34 -22.69 -19.83
N ALA A 615 5.97 -21.81 -18.90
CA ALA A 615 5.56 -22.18 -17.55
C ALA A 615 4.07 -22.56 -17.43
N GLU A 616 3.22 -22.14 -18.37
CA GLU A 616 1.77 -22.39 -18.37
C GLU A 616 1.35 -23.25 -19.59
N GLY A 617 0.06 -23.44 -19.82
CA GLY A 617 -0.52 -23.95 -21.06
C GLY A 617 -0.99 -22.83 -21.98
N PHE A 618 -2.22 -22.90 -22.48
CA PHE A 618 -2.74 -21.99 -23.51
C PHE A 618 -4.17 -21.53 -23.21
N LEU A 619 -4.60 -20.49 -23.94
CA LEU A 619 -5.84 -19.76 -23.72
C LEU A 619 -6.74 -19.91 -24.94
N ILE A 620 -7.98 -20.34 -24.73
CA ILE A 620 -9.00 -20.41 -25.79
C ILE A 620 -10.04 -19.33 -25.54
N LEU A 621 -10.10 -18.31 -26.40
CA LEU A 621 -10.97 -17.15 -26.21
C LEU A 621 -12.30 -17.32 -26.96
N PHE A 622 -13.38 -16.90 -26.32
CA PHE A 622 -14.72 -16.83 -26.89
C PHE A 622 -15.49 -15.64 -26.29
N SER A 623 -16.57 -15.25 -26.96
CA SER A 623 -17.34 -14.04 -26.63
C SER A 623 -16.47 -12.77 -26.50
N VAL A 624 -15.47 -12.62 -27.37
CA VAL A 624 -14.56 -11.47 -27.36
C VAL A 624 -15.23 -10.24 -27.96
N LYS A 625 -15.38 -9.18 -27.16
CA LYS A 625 -15.95 -7.88 -27.57
C LYS A 625 -14.92 -6.76 -27.65
N GLY A 626 -13.84 -6.88 -26.90
CA GLY A 626 -12.77 -5.89 -26.86
C GLY A 626 -11.49 -6.45 -26.26
N THR A 627 -10.54 -5.57 -25.97
CA THR A 627 -9.27 -5.91 -25.30
C THR A 627 -9.50 -6.50 -23.91
N ASP A 628 -10.51 -5.99 -23.21
CA ASP A 628 -10.76 -6.23 -21.78
C ASP A 628 -12.15 -6.81 -21.48
N ASP A 629 -12.88 -7.20 -22.54
CA ASP A 629 -14.19 -7.86 -22.46
C ASP A 629 -14.16 -9.13 -23.33
N PHE A 630 -13.94 -10.27 -22.67
CA PHE A 630 -13.83 -11.59 -23.28
C PHE A 630 -14.00 -12.70 -22.25
N VAL A 631 -14.28 -13.91 -22.71
CA VAL A 631 -14.17 -15.12 -21.90
C VAL A 631 -13.02 -15.94 -22.44
N TRP A 632 -12.26 -16.60 -21.57
CA TRP A 632 -11.35 -17.63 -22.02
C TRP A 632 -11.46 -18.90 -21.19
N TRP A 633 -11.09 -20.00 -21.81
CA TRP A 633 -10.71 -21.20 -21.10
C TRP A 633 -9.19 -21.18 -20.93
N ASN A 634 -8.75 -21.00 -19.69
CA ASN A 634 -7.36 -21.08 -19.30
C ASN A 634 -7.02 -22.55 -19.03
N ILE A 635 -6.24 -23.15 -19.93
CA ILE A 635 -5.90 -24.56 -19.91
C ILE A 635 -4.45 -24.69 -19.49
N GLY A 636 -4.21 -25.27 -18.31
CA GLY A 636 -2.86 -25.33 -17.73
C GLY A 636 -2.42 -23.97 -17.19
N GLY A 637 -3.28 -23.27 -16.46
CA GLY A 637 -2.95 -22.05 -15.74
C GLY A 637 -2.34 -22.31 -14.35
N TRP A 638 -1.94 -21.24 -13.67
CA TRP A 638 -1.35 -21.23 -12.32
C TRP A 638 -0.17 -22.20 -12.19
N GLY A 639 0.85 -21.98 -13.02
CA GLY A 639 2.03 -22.85 -13.11
C GLY A 639 1.74 -24.19 -13.77
N ASN A 640 0.81 -24.23 -14.73
CA ASN A 640 0.41 -25.45 -15.43
C ASN A 640 -0.18 -26.54 -14.51
N THR A 641 -1.00 -26.14 -13.53
CA THR A 641 -1.57 -27.07 -12.54
C THR A 641 -3.09 -27.15 -12.57
N ARG A 642 -3.78 -26.22 -13.23
CA ARG A 642 -5.24 -26.15 -13.26
C ARG A 642 -5.81 -25.70 -14.59
N HIS A 643 -7.08 -26.01 -14.80
CA HIS A 643 -7.91 -25.50 -15.88
C HIS A 643 -9.08 -24.72 -15.28
N ALA A 644 -9.42 -23.57 -15.87
CA ALA A 644 -10.54 -22.75 -15.43
C ALA A 644 -11.13 -21.93 -16.57
N ILE A 645 -12.41 -21.60 -16.48
CA ILE A 645 -13.00 -20.56 -17.32
C ILE A 645 -12.84 -19.24 -16.57
N GLU A 646 -12.25 -18.25 -17.22
CA GLU A 646 -12.17 -16.90 -16.67
C GLU A 646 -12.94 -15.93 -17.55
N VAL A 647 -13.68 -15.05 -16.90
CA VAL A 647 -14.40 -13.96 -17.53
C VAL A 647 -13.65 -12.67 -17.27
N ALA A 648 -13.22 -12.01 -18.34
CA ALA A 648 -12.73 -10.64 -18.35
C ALA A 648 -13.88 -9.72 -18.74
N ALA A 649 -14.24 -8.78 -17.87
CA ALA A 649 -15.23 -7.75 -18.15
C ALA A 649 -14.88 -6.48 -17.38
N GLU A 650 -14.97 -5.32 -18.03
CA GLU A 650 -14.68 -4.01 -17.42
C GLU A 650 -13.30 -4.00 -16.72
N GLY A 651 -12.26 -4.55 -17.35
CA GLY A 651 -10.89 -4.55 -16.82
C GLY A 651 -10.58 -5.57 -15.71
N GLY A 652 -11.60 -6.15 -15.07
CA GLY A 652 -11.44 -7.21 -14.07
C GLY A 652 -11.51 -8.62 -14.68
N LYS A 653 -10.79 -9.58 -14.08
CA LYS A 653 -10.88 -11.01 -14.41
C LYS A 653 -11.35 -11.82 -13.21
N SER A 654 -12.23 -12.78 -13.45
CA SER A 654 -12.74 -13.69 -12.41
C SER A 654 -12.88 -15.10 -12.97
N VAL A 655 -12.56 -16.10 -12.15
CA VAL A 655 -12.86 -17.50 -12.46
C VAL A 655 -14.37 -17.70 -12.32
N VAL A 656 -14.98 -18.37 -13.31
CA VAL A 656 -16.41 -18.71 -13.31
C VAL A 656 -16.57 -20.22 -13.32
N GLY A 657 -17.37 -20.73 -12.39
CA GLY A 657 -17.52 -22.18 -12.17
C GLY A 657 -16.42 -22.74 -11.29
N GLY A 658 -16.15 -24.05 -11.43
CA GLY A 658 -15.08 -24.73 -10.70
C GLY A 658 -13.76 -24.76 -11.46
N GLU A 659 -12.66 -24.75 -10.72
CA GLU A 659 -11.34 -25.08 -11.25
C GLU A 659 -11.16 -26.60 -11.27
N VAL A 660 -10.45 -27.12 -12.27
CA VAL A 660 -10.13 -28.54 -12.40
C VAL A 660 -8.62 -28.72 -12.40
N VAL A 661 -8.10 -29.62 -11.56
CA VAL A 661 -6.66 -29.94 -11.55
C VAL A 661 -6.28 -30.59 -12.88
N GLY A 662 -5.19 -30.13 -13.49
CA GLY A 662 -4.65 -30.69 -14.72
C GLY A 662 -3.54 -29.85 -15.35
N SER A 663 -2.83 -30.43 -16.30
CA SER A 663 -1.63 -29.84 -16.90
C SER A 663 -1.53 -30.15 -18.38
N VAL A 664 -0.88 -29.27 -19.14
CA VAL A 664 -0.57 -29.45 -20.55
C VAL A 664 0.88 -29.91 -20.72
N GLU A 665 1.10 -31.00 -21.45
CA GLU A 665 2.43 -31.53 -21.74
C GLU A 665 3.06 -30.83 -22.94
N THR A 666 4.34 -30.42 -22.82
CA THR A 666 5.07 -29.81 -23.94
C THR A 666 5.26 -30.81 -25.08
N GLY A 667 4.95 -30.39 -26.31
CA GLY A 667 5.10 -31.18 -27.53
C GLY A 667 3.90 -32.07 -27.86
N ARG A 668 2.95 -32.25 -26.92
CA ARG A 668 1.72 -32.99 -27.14
C ARG A 668 0.68 -32.11 -27.84
N GLY A 669 0.01 -32.67 -28.85
CA GLY A 669 -1.16 -32.04 -29.45
C GLY A 669 -2.42 -32.43 -28.69
N ASP A 670 -3.21 -31.44 -28.31
CA ASP A 670 -4.47 -31.60 -27.60
C ASP A 670 -5.64 -31.18 -28.49
N ASP A 671 -6.63 -32.05 -28.61
CA ASP A 671 -7.89 -31.76 -29.28
C ASP A 671 -8.80 -31.02 -28.28
N ILE A 672 -9.26 -29.83 -28.67
CA ILE A 672 -10.19 -29.00 -27.90
C ILE A 672 -11.58 -29.12 -28.55
N PRO A 673 -12.48 -29.92 -27.96
CA PRO A 673 -13.77 -30.25 -28.53
C PRO A 673 -14.83 -29.15 -28.39
#